data_AF-B8AEV8-F1
#
_entry.id   AF-B8AEV8-F1
#
_cell.length_a   1.000
_cell.length_b   1.000
_cell.length_c   1.000
_cell.angle_alpha   90.00
_cell.angle_beta   90.00
_cell.angle_gamma   90.00
#
_symmetry.space_group_name_H-M   'P 1'
#
loop_
_entity.id
_entity.type
_entity.pdbx_description
1 polymer ?
#
loop_
_entity_poly.entity_id
_entity_poly.type
_entity_poly.pdbx_seq_one_letter_code
_entity_poly.pdbx_strand_id
1 'polypeptide(L)'
;MSKKSRGGGGGAAAGEDPEDLSRSPLQAVLLADSFTLKFRPITLERPKVLLPLVNVPMIEYTLSWLESAGVEECFVFCCAHAQQVKEHLGKAGWTGKPAAREMTVTAVESHDAISAGDALRVMYGRGVIHGDFVLISGDTISNMNLKDALQEHKDRRKKDPLAVMTMVIKHSKPSILTNQTRLGNDEIVMAIDPETKELLYYEDRADVSNLYVTIDKDILASNPTLQLRNNMEDCYIDICSPEVLSLFTDNFDYQHLRRHFVKGLLVDDIMGYKIYTHEIRSSYAARIDNFRSYDTVSKDIIQRWTYPMVPDVLSFGDRQEIKLHRQGIYKASDVTLSHSAQIGANSVVGNGTSVGENCKVSNSVIGQGCNIGKNVLIHGSYIWDNVTIEDGCKVSNSLVCDGVHLGAGAIVEPGCILSFKVEVGKNVVVPAYSKVALLPQPSNEDSDEELEYADTNSGVTDSPPFSSMRSADHPTVSDDDDLEASETGTCGVVGYVWENVDAGIQEEWRQSIAPIPKDKLEELQHAASFDDDDDGSEDDFKNRPTVLDQDDDSDVSAVEDDDYSKFEKEVEETFQRALDGIHQDNLILEINALRLSYSLQHADCAGALFHSVMRSALVAAQSTNGNLLKTTAEALGKWKDLLRNYTKSVDEEMEILLKFEEMCQENTKEFSPLFSKILPYLYDKEVVSEDAILRWAEEKENADESDKVFVKQSEAFIQWLKEAEEEDEEEE
;
A
#
# COMPACT_ATOMS: atom_id res chain seq x y z
N MET A 1 -38.56 -29.57 -81.65
CA MET A 1 -39.50 -30.59 -81.11
C MET A 1 -38.98 -31.07 -79.76
N SER A 2 -39.76 -30.81 -78.71
CA SER A 2 -39.77 -31.44 -77.38
C SER A 2 -38.45 -31.63 -76.61
N LYS A 3 -38.02 -30.61 -75.86
CA LYS A 3 -37.14 -30.78 -74.68
C LYS A 3 -38.01 -31.04 -73.45
N LYS A 4 -37.91 -32.24 -72.87
CA LYS A 4 -38.56 -32.62 -71.60
C LYS A 4 -37.64 -32.32 -70.43
N SER A 5 -38.21 -31.60 -69.48
CA SER A 5 -37.73 -31.29 -68.12
C SER A 5 -37.52 -32.54 -67.26
N ARG A 6 -36.47 -32.54 -66.43
CA ARG A 6 -36.43 -33.25 -65.14
C ARG A 6 -35.79 -32.32 -64.11
N GLY A 7 -36.49 -32.16 -62.99
CA GLY A 7 -36.30 -31.09 -62.01
C GLY A 7 -35.02 -31.19 -61.19
N GLY A 8 -34.53 -30.01 -60.78
CA GLY A 8 -33.51 -29.86 -59.76
C GLY A 8 -34.13 -30.00 -58.37
N GLY A 9 -33.54 -30.86 -57.56
CA GLY A 9 -33.67 -30.83 -56.11
C GLY A 9 -32.52 -29.99 -55.56
N GLY A 10 -32.85 -28.91 -54.85
CA GLY A 10 -31.89 -28.11 -54.10
C GLY A 10 -31.32 -28.92 -52.93
N GLY A 11 -29.99 -29.07 -52.90
CA GLY A 11 -29.26 -29.40 -51.69
C GLY A 11 -29.02 -28.11 -50.93
N ALA A 12 -29.56 -28.01 -49.72
CA ALA A 12 -29.35 -26.90 -48.81
C ALA A 12 -27.85 -26.77 -48.50
N ALA A 13 -27.28 -25.61 -48.83
CA ALA A 13 -26.05 -25.15 -48.20
C ALA A 13 -26.39 -24.93 -46.71
N ALA A 14 -25.67 -25.61 -45.83
CA ALA A 14 -25.70 -25.34 -44.41
C ALA A 14 -25.35 -23.86 -44.22
N GLY A 15 -26.27 -23.10 -43.64
CA GLY A 15 -26.03 -21.73 -43.25
C GLY A 15 -24.92 -21.72 -42.20
N GLU A 16 -23.86 -20.99 -42.49
CA GLU A 16 -22.92 -20.52 -41.48
C GLU A 16 -23.73 -19.63 -40.51
N ASP A 17 -23.69 -19.97 -39.22
CA ASP A 17 -24.33 -19.17 -38.18
C ASP A 17 -23.72 -17.76 -38.17
N PRO A 18 -24.51 -16.69 -38.08
CA PRO A 18 -24.00 -15.32 -38.07
C PRO A 18 -23.13 -14.96 -36.85
N GLU A 19 -22.99 -15.86 -35.86
CA GLU A 19 -22.08 -15.70 -34.70
C GLU A 19 -20.60 -15.99 -35.05
N ASP A 20 -20.29 -16.75 -36.10
CA ASP A 20 -18.90 -17.08 -36.46
C ASP A 20 -18.17 -15.94 -37.19
N LEU A 21 -18.91 -14.94 -37.70
CA LEU A 21 -18.37 -13.73 -38.34
C LEU A 21 -17.91 -12.66 -37.33
N SER A 22 -18.18 -12.84 -36.03
CA SER A 22 -17.90 -11.88 -34.96
C SER A 22 -17.08 -12.47 -33.80
N ARG A 23 -16.23 -13.46 -34.04
CA ARG A 23 -15.33 -13.96 -32.99
C ARG A 23 -14.25 -12.90 -32.72
N SER A 24 -14.45 -12.06 -31.70
CA SER A 24 -13.38 -11.26 -31.14
C SER A 24 -12.34 -12.21 -30.51
N PRO A 25 -11.04 -12.03 -30.79
CA PRO A 25 -10.00 -12.83 -30.15
C PRO A 25 -10.08 -12.66 -28.63
N LEU A 26 -9.80 -13.73 -27.88
CA LEU A 26 -9.69 -13.60 -26.43
C LEU A 26 -8.38 -12.87 -26.10
N GLN A 27 -8.51 -11.66 -25.54
CA GLN A 27 -7.39 -10.80 -25.19
C GLN A 27 -7.08 -10.91 -23.69
N ALA A 28 -5.81 -10.80 -23.33
CA ALA A 28 -5.36 -10.71 -21.96
C ALA A 28 -4.41 -9.52 -21.75
N VAL A 29 -4.51 -8.88 -20.59
CA VAL A 29 -3.59 -7.85 -20.10
C VAL A 29 -2.82 -8.43 -18.93
N LEU A 30 -1.51 -8.54 -19.08
CA LEU A 30 -0.59 -9.02 -18.07
C LEU A 30 0.17 -7.84 -17.49
N LEU A 31 -0.06 -7.54 -16.21
CA LEU A 31 0.71 -6.53 -15.48
C LEU A 31 2.04 -7.15 -15.04
N ALA A 32 3.13 -6.80 -15.73
CA ALA A 32 4.45 -7.34 -15.46
C ALA A 32 5.14 -6.68 -14.26
N ASP A 33 4.61 -5.54 -13.82
CA ASP A 33 5.06 -4.86 -12.61
C ASP A 33 4.02 -5.06 -11.51
N SER A 34 4.47 -5.43 -10.31
CA SER A 34 3.58 -5.64 -9.17
C SER A 34 3.32 -4.35 -8.40
N PHE A 35 4.07 -3.26 -8.69
CA PHE A 35 4.00 -1.99 -7.96
C PHE A 35 4.06 -2.21 -6.43
N THR A 36 4.92 -3.13 -5.99
CA THR A 36 5.16 -3.41 -4.57
C THR A 36 6.65 -3.44 -4.24
N LEU A 37 7.00 -2.98 -3.03
CA LEU A 37 8.38 -2.90 -2.54
C LEU A 37 8.83 -4.15 -1.75
N LYS A 38 7.93 -5.13 -1.57
CA LYS A 38 8.12 -6.29 -0.67
C LYS A 38 9.33 -7.17 -1.01
N PHE A 39 9.76 -7.18 -2.27
CA PHE A 39 10.94 -7.93 -2.74
C PHE A 39 12.23 -7.09 -2.81
N ARG A 40 12.25 -5.83 -2.33
CA ARG A 40 13.50 -5.08 -2.15
C ARG A 40 14.39 -5.82 -1.13
N PRO A 41 15.72 -5.94 -1.36
CA PRO A 41 16.52 -5.21 -2.36
C PRO A 41 16.63 -5.86 -3.76
N ILE A 42 16.08 -7.06 -3.98
CA ILE A 42 16.28 -7.83 -5.22
C ILE A 42 15.67 -7.12 -6.43
N THR A 43 14.49 -6.52 -6.25
CA THR A 43 13.75 -5.89 -7.36
C THR A 43 14.41 -4.64 -7.93
N LEU A 44 15.43 -4.09 -7.26
CA LEU A 44 16.20 -2.95 -7.77
C LEU A 44 16.97 -3.29 -9.04
N GLU A 45 17.53 -4.49 -9.14
CA GLU A 45 18.35 -4.90 -10.28
C GLU A 45 17.55 -5.67 -11.35
N ARG A 46 16.56 -6.46 -10.91
CA ARG A 46 15.76 -7.32 -11.80
C ARG A 46 14.28 -7.22 -11.44
N PRO A 47 13.37 -7.04 -12.41
CA PRO A 47 11.94 -6.96 -12.13
C PRO A 47 11.40 -8.28 -11.58
N LYS A 48 10.40 -8.19 -10.70
CA LYS A 48 9.83 -9.33 -9.95
C LYS A 48 9.44 -10.51 -10.84
N VAL A 49 8.82 -10.23 -11.98
CA VAL A 49 8.33 -11.27 -12.90
C VAL A 49 9.43 -12.07 -13.60
N LEU A 50 10.67 -11.54 -13.61
CA LEU A 50 11.84 -12.24 -14.14
C LEU A 50 12.60 -13.03 -13.06
N LEU A 51 12.17 -12.97 -11.79
CA LEU A 51 12.79 -13.75 -10.74
C LEU A 51 12.54 -15.24 -10.99
N PRO A 52 13.56 -16.11 -10.86
CA PRO A 52 13.44 -17.51 -11.23
C PRO A 52 12.73 -18.29 -10.12
N LEU A 53 11.56 -18.82 -10.43
CA LEU A 53 10.82 -19.77 -9.60
C LEU A 53 11.09 -21.19 -10.10
N VAL A 54 11.70 -22.03 -9.28
CA VAL A 54 12.12 -23.39 -9.68
C VAL A 54 12.91 -23.38 -11.01
N ASN A 55 13.88 -22.46 -11.10
CA ASN A 55 14.78 -22.21 -12.25
C ASN A 55 14.11 -21.68 -13.53
N VAL A 56 12.86 -21.24 -13.45
CA VAL A 56 12.10 -20.66 -14.56
C VAL A 56 11.53 -19.31 -14.14
N PRO A 57 11.67 -18.24 -14.95
CA PRO A 57 11.07 -16.94 -14.64
C PRO A 57 9.56 -17.01 -14.43
N MET A 58 9.03 -16.25 -13.45
CA MET A 58 7.60 -16.29 -13.10
C MET A 58 6.68 -16.02 -14.29
N ILE A 59 7.03 -15.05 -15.14
CA ILE A 59 6.24 -14.65 -16.31
C ILE A 59 5.98 -15.81 -17.29
N GLU A 60 6.92 -16.75 -17.41
CA GLU A 60 6.81 -17.89 -18.31
C GLU A 60 5.72 -18.87 -17.87
N TYR A 61 5.52 -19.04 -16.55
CA TYR A 61 4.41 -19.84 -16.03
C TYR A 61 3.06 -19.22 -16.38
N THR A 62 2.93 -17.91 -16.20
CA THR A 62 1.71 -17.17 -16.51
C THR A 62 1.39 -17.20 -18.01
N LEU A 63 2.38 -16.92 -18.87
CA LEU A 63 2.20 -16.95 -20.33
C LEU A 63 1.87 -18.34 -20.86
N SER A 64 2.55 -19.38 -20.35
CA SER A 64 2.25 -20.77 -20.74
C SER A 64 0.82 -21.18 -20.33
N TRP A 65 0.36 -20.70 -19.17
CA TRP A 65 -1.01 -20.92 -18.74
C TRP A 65 -2.03 -20.18 -19.62
N LEU A 66 -1.79 -18.91 -19.96
CA LEU A 66 -2.65 -18.15 -20.88
C LEU A 66 -2.75 -18.80 -22.27
N GLU A 67 -1.63 -19.30 -22.80
CA GLU A 67 -1.61 -20.06 -24.05
C GLU A 67 -2.48 -21.33 -23.93
N SER A 68 -2.28 -22.12 -22.86
CA SER A 68 -3.07 -23.33 -22.61
C SER A 68 -4.56 -23.06 -22.38
N ALA A 69 -4.90 -21.87 -21.89
CA ALA A 69 -6.27 -21.42 -21.66
C ALA A 69 -6.98 -21.02 -22.96
N GLY A 70 -6.23 -20.80 -24.05
CA GLY A 70 -6.74 -20.41 -25.36
C GLY A 70 -6.82 -18.89 -25.56
N VAL A 71 -5.96 -18.12 -24.92
CA VAL A 71 -5.78 -16.69 -25.18
C VAL A 71 -5.04 -16.51 -26.50
N GLU A 72 -5.54 -15.63 -27.36
CA GLU A 72 -4.99 -15.41 -28.72
C GLU A 72 -4.03 -14.21 -28.74
N GLU A 73 -4.31 -13.18 -27.92
CA GLU A 73 -3.51 -11.96 -27.81
C GLU A 73 -3.23 -11.62 -26.33
N CYS A 74 -1.97 -11.43 -25.97
CA CYS A 74 -1.55 -11.01 -24.63
C CYS A 74 -0.73 -9.71 -24.70
N PHE A 75 -1.18 -8.70 -23.96
CA PHE A 75 -0.48 -7.42 -23.79
C PHE A 75 0.26 -7.43 -22.46
N VAL A 76 1.58 -7.44 -22.51
CA VAL A 76 2.45 -7.43 -21.33
C VAL A 76 2.83 -5.98 -21.03
N PHE A 77 2.30 -5.42 -19.95
CA PHE A 77 2.57 -4.05 -19.53
C PHE A 77 3.81 -4.00 -18.62
N CYS A 78 4.81 -3.20 -18.97
CA CYS A 78 6.06 -3.07 -18.21
C CYS A 78 6.42 -1.61 -17.95
N CYS A 79 6.79 -1.30 -16.70
CA CYS A 79 7.37 -0.02 -16.30
C CYS A 79 8.86 -0.19 -15.96
N ALA A 80 9.14 -0.76 -14.78
CA ALA A 80 10.50 -0.97 -14.31
C ALA A 80 11.23 -2.00 -15.18
N HIS A 81 12.49 -1.67 -15.55
CA HIS A 81 13.37 -2.57 -16.32
C HIS A 81 12.71 -3.14 -17.60
N ALA A 82 11.82 -2.38 -18.25
CA ALA A 82 11.03 -2.86 -19.40
C ALA A 82 11.90 -3.47 -20.52
N GLN A 83 13.11 -2.94 -20.72
CA GLN A 83 14.06 -3.48 -21.70
C GLN A 83 14.50 -4.92 -21.38
N GLN A 84 14.71 -5.25 -20.10
CA GLN A 84 15.06 -6.62 -19.68
C GLN A 84 13.91 -7.59 -19.97
N VAL A 85 12.67 -7.17 -19.70
CA VAL A 85 11.47 -7.98 -19.97
C VAL A 85 11.30 -8.21 -21.46
N LYS A 86 11.42 -7.16 -22.29
CA LYS A 86 11.36 -7.27 -23.74
C LYS A 86 12.44 -8.21 -24.31
N GLU A 87 13.67 -8.08 -23.83
CA GLU A 87 14.78 -8.95 -24.25
C GLU A 87 14.50 -10.40 -23.86
N HIS A 88 13.98 -10.65 -22.66
CA HIS A 88 13.60 -11.99 -22.22
C HIS A 88 12.50 -12.60 -23.09
N LEU A 89 11.41 -11.86 -23.34
CA LEU A 89 10.31 -12.29 -24.21
C LEU A 89 10.78 -12.56 -25.64
N GLY A 90 11.75 -11.77 -26.15
CA GLY A 90 12.41 -12.01 -27.43
C GLY A 90 13.20 -13.32 -27.46
N LYS A 91 14.06 -13.55 -26.45
CA LYS A 91 14.86 -14.78 -26.33
C LYS A 91 14.01 -16.03 -26.15
N ALA A 92 12.92 -15.93 -25.39
CA ALA A 92 11.98 -17.02 -25.15
C ALA A 92 11.09 -17.34 -26.36
N GLY A 93 11.15 -16.52 -27.42
CA GLY A 93 10.39 -16.72 -28.66
C GLY A 93 8.91 -16.35 -28.56
N TRP A 94 8.52 -15.53 -27.57
CA TRP A 94 7.16 -15.00 -27.45
C TRP A 94 6.88 -13.88 -28.46
N THR A 95 7.92 -13.15 -28.89
CA THR A 95 7.80 -12.01 -29.82
C THR A 95 8.38 -12.37 -31.20
N GLY A 96 7.59 -12.29 -32.27
CA GLY A 96 8.04 -12.59 -33.64
C GLY A 96 6.95 -13.11 -34.59
N LYS A 97 7.24 -13.25 -35.90
CA LYS A 97 6.27 -13.76 -36.89
C LYS A 97 5.97 -15.25 -36.64
N PRO A 98 4.68 -15.64 -36.55
CA PRO A 98 4.26 -16.90 -35.95
C PRO A 98 4.30 -18.04 -36.97
N ALA A 99 4.97 -19.12 -36.61
CA ALA A 99 4.72 -20.43 -37.22
C ALA A 99 4.60 -21.56 -36.18
N ALA A 100 4.80 -21.27 -34.88
CA ALA A 100 4.93 -22.31 -33.85
C ALA A 100 4.07 -22.11 -32.58
N ARG A 101 3.52 -20.91 -32.31
CA ARG A 101 2.71 -20.64 -31.10
C ARG A 101 1.33 -20.11 -31.45
N GLU A 102 0.33 -20.46 -30.65
CA GLU A 102 -1.08 -20.12 -30.85
C GLU A 102 -1.43 -18.72 -30.29
N MET A 103 -0.60 -18.18 -29.39
CA MET A 103 -0.78 -16.88 -28.75
C MET A 103 0.26 -15.85 -29.23
N THR A 104 -0.20 -14.62 -29.48
CA THR A 104 0.68 -13.47 -29.79
C THR A 104 0.93 -12.61 -28.55
N VAL A 105 2.18 -12.27 -28.27
CA VAL A 105 2.57 -11.46 -27.11
C VAL A 105 3.12 -10.11 -27.56
N THR A 106 2.55 -9.03 -27.04
CA THR A 106 2.97 -7.65 -27.32
C THR A 106 3.38 -6.95 -26.03
N ALA A 107 4.64 -6.51 -25.95
CA ALA A 107 5.12 -5.74 -24.80
C ALA A 107 4.78 -4.25 -24.96
N VAL A 108 4.09 -3.70 -23.96
CA VAL A 108 3.67 -2.31 -23.85
C VAL A 108 4.54 -1.65 -22.78
N GLU A 109 5.38 -0.69 -23.19
CA GLU A 109 6.19 0.09 -22.24
C GLU A 109 5.53 1.44 -21.94
N SER A 110 5.63 1.86 -20.69
CA SER A 110 5.29 3.20 -20.22
C SER A 110 6.25 3.59 -19.09
N HIS A 111 6.76 4.82 -19.11
CA HIS A 111 7.62 5.34 -18.05
C HIS A 111 6.84 6.15 -17.00
N ASP A 112 5.65 6.63 -17.36
CA ASP A 112 4.85 7.51 -16.50
C ASP A 112 3.90 6.74 -15.56
N ALA A 113 3.85 5.41 -15.68
CA ALA A 113 2.90 4.59 -14.92
C ALA A 113 3.52 4.11 -13.61
N ILE A 114 2.97 4.61 -12.50
CA ILE A 114 3.40 4.31 -11.12
C ILE A 114 2.47 3.30 -10.46
N SER A 115 1.24 3.16 -10.97
CA SER A 115 0.22 2.26 -10.42
C SER A 115 -0.40 1.32 -11.47
N ALA A 116 -1.11 0.30 -10.97
CA ALA A 116 -1.92 -0.58 -11.82
C ALA A 116 -3.06 0.19 -12.52
N GLY A 117 -3.63 1.21 -11.87
CA GLY A 117 -4.62 2.09 -12.47
C GLY A 117 -4.06 2.88 -13.66
N ASP A 118 -2.86 3.45 -13.52
CA ASP A 118 -2.18 4.16 -14.62
C ASP A 118 -1.89 3.23 -15.79
N ALA A 119 -1.48 1.99 -15.51
CA ALA A 119 -1.28 0.98 -16.53
C ALA A 119 -2.55 0.76 -17.37
N LEU A 120 -3.70 0.61 -16.71
CA LEU A 120 -4.99 0.41 -17.38
C LEU A 120 -5.45 1.66 -18.16
N ARG A 121 -5.18 2.88 -17.65
CA ARG A 121 -5.44 4.14 -18.38
C ARG A 121 -4.62 4.24 -19.66
N VAL A 122 -3.33 3.89 -19.60
CA VAL A 122 -2.46 3.87 -20.78
C VAL A 122 -2.95 2.83 -21.79
N MET A 123 -3.38 1.65 -21.32
CA MET A 123 -3.97 0.62 -22.18
C MET A 123 -5.26 1.09 -22.86
N TYR A 124 -6.12 1.80 -22.13
CA TYR A 124 -7.34 2.41 -22.67
C TYR A 124 -7.01 3.45 -23.75
N GLY A 125 -6.06 4.35 -23.48
CA GLY A 125 -5.63 5.39 -24.42
C GLY A 125 -5.04 4.86 -25.73
N ARG A 126 -4.49 3.65 -25.72
CA ARG A 126 -4.01 2.96 -26.94
C ARG A 126 -5.14 2.29 -27.74
N GLY A 127 -6.30 2.06 -27.14
CA GLY A 127 -7.47 1.47 -27.80
C GLY A 127 -7.25 0.06 -28.32
N VAL A 128 -6.40 -0.74 -27.66
CA VAL A 128 -6.03 -2.11 -28.11
C VAL A 128 -7.01 -3.20 -27.67
N ILE A 129 -7.86 -2.91 -26.68
CA ILE A 129 -8.83 -3.86 -26.10
C ILE A 129 -10.20 -3.59 -26.72
N HIS A 130 -10.83 -4.63 -27.27
CA HIS A 130 -12.07 -4.51 -28.05
C HIS A 130 -13.25 -5.30 -27.47
N GLY A 131 -13.04 -6.10 -26.42
CA GLY A 131 -14.08 -6.90 -25.78
C GLY A 131 -13.69 -7.32 -24.37
N ASP A 132 -14.40 -8.33 -23.84
CA ASP A 132 -14.08 -8.91 -22.53
C ASP A 132 -12.65 -9.46 -22.57
N PHE A 133 -11.85 -9.07 -21.58
CA PHE A 133 -10.43 -9.41 -21.50
C PHE A 133 -10.07 -9.97 -20.12
N VAL A 134 -8.96 -10.68 -20.07
CA VAL A 134 -8.43 -11.26 -18.83
C VAL A 134 -7.37 -10.33 -18.28
N LEU A 135 -7.57 -9.80 -17.08
CA LEU A 135 -6.57 -9.05 -16.34
C LEU A 135 -5.85 -9.99 -15.38
N ILE A 136 -4.52 -10.08 -15.49
CA ILE A 136 -3.71 -10.95 -14.65
C ILE A 136 -2.39 -10.27 -14.26
N SER A 137 -1.92 -10.57 -13.05
CA SER A 137 -0.58 -10.17 -12.60
C SER A 137 0.48 -11.17 -13.08
N GLY A 138 1.65 -10.69 -13.49
CA GLY A 138 2.74 -11.53 -14.02
C GLY A 138 3.44 -12.43 -12.99
N ASP A 139 3.04 -12.37 -11.73
CA ASP A 139 3.50 -13.18 -10.60
C ASP A 139 2.48 -14.26 -10.17
N THR A 140 1.43 -14.48 -10.97
CA THR A 140 0.38 -15.48 -10.71
C THR A 140 0.61 -16.78 -11.46
N ILE A 141 0.43 -17.90 -10.76
CA ILE A 141 0.56 -19.25 -11.30
C ILE A 141 -0.76 -19.98 -11.15
N SER A 142 -1.26 -20.53 -12.25
CA SER A 142 -2.51 -21.27 -12.26
C SER A 142 -2.49 -22.45 -13.24
N ASN A 143 -3.36 -23.42 -12.96
CA ASN A 143 -3.76 -24.49 -13.90
C ASN A 143 -5.29 -24.57 -14.02
N MET A 144 -6.01 -23.49 -13.70
CA MET A 144 -7.46 -23.46 -13.80
C MET A 144 -7.94 -23.49 -15.26
N ASN A 145 -9.16 -24.01 -15.47
CA ASN A 145 -9.82 -23.91 -16.75
C ASN A 145 -10.51 -22.55 -16.90
N LEU A 146 -9.87 -21.64 -17.64
CA LEU A 146 -10.39 -20.28 -17.86
C LEU A 146 -11.71 -20.26 -18.63
N LYS A 147 -11.98 -21.27 -19.47
CA LYS A 147 -13.17 -21.31 -20.34
C LYS A 147 -14.47 -21.31 -19.54
N ASP A 148 -14.50 -21.99 -18.39
CA ASP A 148 -15.69 -22.09 -17.55
C ASP A 148 -16.01 -20.74 -16.90
N ALA A 149 -14.99 -20.05 -16.38
CA ALA A 149 -15.13 -18.72 -15.80
C ALA A 149 -15.52 -17.66 -16.84
N LEU A 150 -14.94 -17.73 -18.05
CA LEU A 150 -15.26 -16.82 -19.16
C LEU A 150 -16.70 -17.03 -19.66
N GLN A 151 -17.14 -18.28 -19.78
CA GLN A 151 -18.51 -18.58 -20.17
C GLN A 151 -19.51 -18.08 -19.12
N GLU A 152 -19.23 -18.29 -17.83
CA GLU A 152 -20.05 -17.78 -16.73
C GLU A 152 -20.12 -16.25 -16.76
N HIS A 153 -19.00 -15.56 -17.00
CA HIS A 153 -18.97 -14.10 -17.16
C HIS A 153 -19.82 -13.64 -18.35
N LYS A 154 -19.65 -14.24 -19.53
CA LYS A 154 -20.44 -13.91 -20.73
C LYS A 154 -21.93 -14.15 -20.54
N ASP A 155 -22.31 -15.24 -19.89
CA ASP A 155 -23.71 -15.56 -19.63
C ASP A 155 -24.35 -14.62 -18.60
N ARG A 156 -23.56 -14.13 -17.62
CA ARG A 156 -23.98 -13.06 -16.71
C ARG A 156 -24.16 -11.74 -17.45
N ARG A 157 -23.17 -11.33 -18.25
CA ARG A 157 -23.21 -10.07 -19.01
C ARG A 157 -24.36 -10.02 -20.01
N LYS A 158 -24.72 -11.16 -20.62
CA LYS A 158 -25.91 -11.29 -21.46
C LYS A 158 -27.23 -11.04 -20.71
N LYS A 159 -27.28 -11.31 -19.40
CA LYS A 159 -28.47 -11.08 -18.55
C LYS A 159 -28.47 -9.68 -17.95
N ASP A 160 -27.31 -9.25 -17.46
CA ASP A 160 -27.10 -7.96 -16.81
C ASP A 160 -25.85 -7.29 -17.43
N PRO A 161 -26.01 -6.23 -18.24
CA PRO A 161 -24.88 -5.52 -18.82
C PRO A 161 -24.02 -4.79 -17.77
N LEU A 162 -24.51 -4.63 -16.53
CA LEU A 162 -23.78 -4.02 -15.43
C LEU A 162 -22.79 -4.97 -14.75
N ALA A 163 -22.72 -6.24 -15.19
CA ALA A 163 -21.73 -7.21 -14.72
C ALA A 163 -20.35 -6.91 -15.33
N VAL A 164 -19.57 -6.04 -14.67
CA VAL A 164 -18.32 -5.52 -15.25
C VAL A 164 -17.10 -6.38 -14.99
N MET A 165 -17.07 -7.12 -13.88
CA MET A 165 -15.90 -7.88 -13.46
C MET A 165 -16.28 -9.21 -12.83
N THR A 166 -15.49 -10.24 -13.11
CA THR A 166 -15.57 -11.54 -12.44
C THR A 166 -14.21 -11.92 -11.87
N MET A 167 -14.10 -11.91 -10.55
CA MET A 167 -12.90 -12.23 -9.79
C MET A 167 -12.80 -13.74 -9.55
N VAL A 168 -11.62 -14.31 -9.83
CA VAL A 168 -11.35 -15.70 -9.51
C VAL A 168 -10.81 -15.82 -8.10
N ILE A 169 -11.50 -16.60 -7.27
CA ILE A 169 -11.11 -16.87 -5.88
C ILE A 169 -10.93 -18.36 -5.67
N LYS A 170 -9.97 -18.72 -4.82
CA LYS A 170 -9.65 -20.12 -4.50
C LYS A 170 -10.01 -20.42 -3.07
N HIS A 171 -10.63 -21.57 -2.86
CA HIS A 171 -10.87 -22.05 -1.51
C HIS A 171 -9.56 -22.54 -0.90
N SER A 172 -9.08 -21.88 0.16
CA SER A 172 -7.93 -22.36 0.91
C SER A 172 -8.36 -23.20 2.12
N LYS A 173 -7.54 -24.19 2.48
CA LYS A 173 -7.75 -24.99 3.70
C LYS A 173 -6.94 -24.38 4.84
N PRO A 174 -7.53 -24.16 6.04
CA PRO A 174 -6.76 -23.78 7.21
C PRO A 174 -5.71 -24.86 7.51
N SER A 175 -4.45 -24.48 7.64
CA SER A 175 -3.42 -25.40 8.12
C SER A 175 -3.68 -25.68 9.60
N ILE A 176 -3.95 -26.94 9.94
CA ILE A 176 -4.30 -27.40 11.30
C ILE A 176 -3.20 -27.04 12.34
N LEU A 177 -1.96 -26.85 11.91
CA LEU A 177 -0.83 -26.55 12.80
C LEU A 177 -0.67 -25.05 13.13
N THR A 178 -1.16 -24.15 12.27
CA THR A 178 -0.94 -22.70 12.39
C THR A 178 -2.22 -21.89 12.42
N ASN A 179 -3.38 -22.53 12.19
CA ASN A 179 -4.66 -21.92 11.83
C ASN A 179 -4.56 -20.88 10.68
N GLN A 180 -3.42 -20.79 10.01
CA GLN A 180 -3.21 -19.91 8.86
C GLN A 180 -3.73 -20.64 7.63
N THR A 181 -4.80 -20.09 7.07
CA THR A 181 -5.40 -20.51 5.81
C THR A 181 -4.55 -20.09 4.60
N ARG A 182 -3.59 -19.18 4.74
CA ARG A 182 -3.10 -18.41 3.59
C ARG A 182 -1.58 -18.40 3.41
N LEU A 183 -1.23 -18.23 2.14
CA LEU A 183 0.08 -17.97 1.57
C LEU A 183 0.52 -16.51 1.81
N GLY A 184 0.55 -16.00 3.05
CA GLY A 184 1.02 -14.63 3.32
C GLY A 184 0.19 -13.86 4.33
N ASN A 185 0.30 -12.52 4.26
CA ASN A 185 -0.28 -11.55 5.20
C ASN A 185 -1.68 -11.06 4.78
N ASP A 186 -2.22 -11.48 3.64
CA ASP A 186 -3.46 -10.95 3.09
C ASP A 186 -4.66 -11.65 3.72
N GLU A 187 -5.06 -11.24 4.93
CA GLU A 187 -6.29 -11.68 5.58
C GLU A 187 -7.51 -10.98 4.97
N ILE A 188 -7.97 -11.47 3.83
CA ILE A 188 -9.11 -10.88 3.10
C ILE A 188 -10.43 -11.41 3.65
N VAL A 189 -11.34 -10.50 3.99
CA VAL A 189 -12.72 -10.82 4.33
C VAL A 189 -13.61 -10.45 3.16
N MET A 190 -14.40 -11.42 2.68
CA MET A 190 -15.35 -11.22 1.59
C MET A 190 -16.76 -11.56 2.03
N ALA A 191 -17.74 -10.73 1.68
CA ALA A 191 -19.15 -11.08 1.77
C ALA A 191 -19.72 -11.32 0.37
N ILE A 192 -20.24 -12.53 0.15
CA ILE A 192 -20.69 -13.02 -1.15
C ILE A 192 -22.12 -13.51 -1.02
N ASP A 193 -22.96 -13.21 -2.01
CA ASP A 193 -24.28 -13.85 -2.12
C ASP A 193 -24.13 -15.27 -2.70
N PRO A 194 -24.52 -16.34 -1.99
CA PRO A 194 -24.34 -17.73 -2.43
C PRO A 194 -25.13 -18.09 -3.69
N GLU A 195 -26.24 -17.39 -4.01
CA GLU A 195 -27.06 -17.71 -5.17
C GLU A 195 -26.51 -17.06 -6.46
N THR A 196 -26.26 -15.76 -6.42
CA THR A 196 -25.77 -15.00 -7.58
C THR A 196 -24.25 -15.05 -7.73
N LYS A 197 -23.52 -15.36 -6.63
CA LYS A 197 -22.07 -15.20 -6.47
C LYS A 197 -21.60 -13.75 -6.63
N GLU A 198 -22.48 -12.79 -6.39
CA GLU A 198 -22.14 -11.36 -6.36
C GLU A 198 -21.27 -11.05 -5.14
N LEU A 199 -20.22 -10.25 -5.35
CA LEU A 199 -19.37 -9.74 -4.29
C LEU A 199 -20.03 -8.47 -3.75
N LEU A 200 -20.30 -8.44 -2.45
CA LEU A 200 -21.00 -7.32 -1.80
C LEU A 200 -20.07 -6.55 -0.86
N TYR A 201 -19.09 -7.23 -0.28
CA TYR A 201 -18.10 -6.62 0.60
C TYR A 201 -16.73 -7.24 0.36
N TYR A 202 -15.70 -6.40 0.33
CA TYR A 202 -14.31 -6.81 0.20
C TYR A 202 -13.45 -5.93 1.10
N GLU A 203 -12.69 -6.57 1.99
CA GLU A 203 -11.73 -5.89 2.85
C GLU A 203 -10.46 -6.72 2.98
N ASP A 204 -9.31 -6.06 2.81
CA ASP A 204 -7.98 -6.64 2.99
C ASP A 204 -7.45 -6.25 4.38
N ARG A 205 -7.40 -7.21 5.31
CA ARG A 205 -6.84 -7.00 6.65
C ARG A 205 -5.34 -7.22 6.64
N ALA A 206 -4.60 -6.27 6.07
CA ALA A 206 -3.16 -6.21 6.27
C ALA A 206 -2.82 -5.77 7.72
N ASP A 207 -3.68 -4.95 8.34
CA ASP A 207 -3.48 -4.41 9.69
C ASP A 207 -4.37 -5.11 10.73
N VAL A 208 -3.74 -5.94 11.57
CA VAL A 208 -4.37 -6.70 12.68
C VAL A 208 -4.84 -5.78 13.82
N SER A 209 -4.68 -4.46 13.70
CA SER A 209 -5.03 -3.48 14.73
C SER A 209 -6.54 -3.45 15.04
N ASN A 210 -7.39 -3.81 14.08
CA ASN A 210 -8.84 -3.86 14.27
C ASN A 210 -9.36 -5.31 14.13
N LEU A 211 -9.61 -5.97 15.26
CA LEU A 211 -10.20 -7.32 15.29
C LEU A 211 -11.66 -7.37 14.78
N TYR A 212 -12.32 -6.24 14.61
CA TYR A 212 -13.72 -6.15 14.16
C TYR A 212 -13.84 -5.91 12.65
N VAL A 213 -14.90 -6.44 12.03
CA VAL A 213 -15.28 -6.16 10.63
C VAL A 213 -16.55 -5.34 10.68
N THR A 214 -16.57 -4.21 10.00
CA THR A 214 -17.75 -3.34 9.91
C THR A 214 -18.42 -3.55 8.56
N ILE A 215 -19.69 -3.93 8.58
CA ILE A 215 -20.50 -4.14 7.37
C ILE A 215 -21.69 -3.19 7.45
N ASP A 216 -21.93 -2.46 6.37
CA ASP A 216 -23.04 -1.52 6.30
C ASP A 216 -24.39 -2.25 6.38
N LYS A 217 -25.32 -1.63 7.13
CA LYS A 217 -26.65 -2.19 7.37
C LYS A 217 -27.46 -2.34 6.07
N ASP A 218 -27.17 -1.51 5.07
CA ASP A 218 -27.88 -1.51 3.78
C ASP A 218 -27.58 -2.76 2.96
N ILE A 219 -26.35 -3.29 3.06
CA ILE A 219 -25.96 -4.57 2.42
C ILE A 219 -26.78 -5.72 3.01
N LEU A 220 -26.98 -5.71 4.33
CA LEU A 220 -27.77 -6.71 5.05
C LEU A 220 -29.28 -6.57 4.77
N ALA A 221 -29.77 -5.35 4.57
CA ALA A 221 -31.16 -5.09 4.26
C ALA A 221 -31.54 -5.53 2.83
N SER A 222 -30.62 -5.36 1.87
CA SER A 222 -30.82 -5.70 0.46
C SER A 222 -30.63 -7.19 0.16
N ASN A 223 -29.77 -7.89 0.92
CA ASN A 223 -29.37 -9.28 0.65
C ASN A 223 -29.68 -10.22 1.83
N PRO A 224 -30.77 -11.01 1.78
CA PRO A 224 -31.16 -11.88 2.89
C PRO A 224 -30.25 -13.12 3.07
N THR A 225 -29.46 -13.49 2.06
CA THR A 225 -28.66 -14.72 2.01
C THR A 225 -27.15 -14.49 2.10
N LEU A 226 -26.69 -13.38 2.69
CA LEU A 226 -25.27 -13.02 2.76
C LEU A 226 -24.38 -14.11 3.40
N GLN A 227 -23.27 -14.46 2.75
CA GLN A 227 -22.26 -15.35 3.32
C GLN A 227 -20.92 -14.63 3.49
N LEU A 228 -20.49 -14.49 4.75
CA LEU A 228 -19.17 -13.98 5.09
C LEU A 228 -18.11 -15.10 5.02
N ARG A 229 -17.00 -14.86 4.31
CA ARG A 229 -15.95 -15.84 4.06
C ARG A 229 -14.56 -15.25 4.31
N ASN A 230 -13.78 -15.94 5.13
CA ASN A 230 -12.34 -15.68 5.38
C ASN A 230 -11.44 -16.87 4.95
N ASN A 231 -12.03 -17.89 4.32
CA ASN A 231 -11.32 -19.09 3.83
C ASN A 231 -10.96 -19.00 2.34
N MET A 232 -11.03 -17.81 1.74
CA MET A 232 -10.83 -17.59 0.31
C MET A 232 -9.51 -16.87 0.05
N GLU A 233 -8.76 -17.35 -0.92
CA GLU A 233 -7.52 -16.76 -1.42
C GLU A 233 -7.81 -16.04 -2.74
N ASP A 234 -7.37 -14.78 -2.85
CA ASP A 234 -7.47 -14.01 -4.09
C ASP A 234 -6.31 -14.38 -5.03
N CYS A 235 -6.67 -14.73 -6.26
CA CYS A 235 -5.72 -15.21 -7.26
C CYS A 235 -5.18 -14.09 -8.16
N TYR A 236 -5.75 -12.87 -8.10
CA TYR A 236 -5.44 -11.78 -9.03
C TYR A 236 -5.57 -12.20 -10.51
N ILE A 237 -6.64 -12.95 -10.78
CA ILE A 237 -7.09 -13.31 -12.12
C ILE A 237 -8.51 -12.78 -12.24
N ASP A 238 -8.69 -11.74 -13.05
CA ASP A 238 -9.98 -11.08 -13.22
C ASP A 238 -10.40 -11.13 -14.67
N ILE A 239 -11.67 -11.43 -14.91
CA ILE A 239 -12.28 -11.30 -16.23
C ILE A 239 -13.04 -9.98 -16.22
N CYS A 240 -12.56 -9.05 -17.03
CA CYS A 240 -13.03 -7.68 -17.06
C CYS A 240 -13.71 -7.38 -18.39
N SER A 241 -14.77 -6.60 -18.30
CA SER A 241 -15.38 -5.92 -19.44
C SER A 241 -14.57 -4.65 -19.78
N PRO A 242 -14.61 -4.16 -21.03
CA PRO A 242 -13.89 -2.94 -21.44
C PRO A 242 -14.34 -1.69 -20.66
N GLU A 243 -15.54 -1.70 -20.08
CA GLU A 243 -16.10 -0.66 -19.21
C GLU A 243 -15.22 -0.41 -17.97
N VAL A 244 -14.50 -1.44 -17.50
CA VAL A 244 -13.52 -1.29 -16.40
C VAL A 244 -12.43 -0.29 -16.77
N LEU A 245 -11.95 -0.30 -18.01
CA LEU A 245 -10.88 0.61 -18.46
C LEU A 245 -11.36 2.07 -18.51
N SER A 246 -12.62 2.30 -18.89
CA SER A 246 -13.22 3.64 -18.82
C SER A 246 -13.37 4.11 -17.38
N LEU A 247 -13.77 3.24 -16.44
CA LEU A 247 -13.89 3.59 -15.02
C LEU A 247 -12.56 4.07 -14.43
N PHE A 248 -11.45 3.42 -14.77
CA PHE A 248 -10.13 3.88 -14.35
C PHE A 248 -9.74 5.22 -14.96
N THR A 249 -10.25 5.55 -16.15
CA THR A 249 -9.99 6.84 -16.81
C THR A 249 -10.82 7.97 -16.21
N ASP A 250 -12.06 7.68 -15.84
CA ASP A 250 -12.96 8.66 -15.22
C ASP A 250 -12.57 8.96 -13.76
N ASN A 251 -12.18 7.91 -13.01
CA ASN A 251 -11.79 8.02 -11.60
C ASN A 251 -10.27 7.92 -11.44
N PHE A 252 -9.61 9.08 -11.33
CA PHE A 252 -8.15 9.17 -11.20
C PHE A 252 -7.61 8.62 -9.86
N ASP A 253 -8.43 8.59 -8.81
CA ASP A 253 -8.05 8.12 -7.47
C ASP A 253 -7.83 6.59 -7.41
N TYR A 254 -8.33 5.84 -8.40
CA TYR A 254 -8.15 4.40 -8.47
C TYR A 254 -6.74 4.02 -8.93
N GLN A 255 -5.82 3.94 -7.97
CA GLN A 255 -4.45 3.46 -8.20
C GLN A 255 -4.34 1.92 -8.07
N HIS A 256 -4.89 1.36 -7.00
CA HIS A 256 -4.85 -0.09 -6.71
C HIS A 256 -6.15 -0.81 -7.10
N LEU A 257 -6.02 -1.99 -7.72
CA LEU A 257 -7.15 -2.78 -8.21
C LEU A 257 -8.09 -3.26 -7.10
N ARG A 258 -7.56 -3.70 -5.95
CA ARG A 258 -8.40 -4.21 -4.84
C ARG A 258 -8.79 -3.13 -3.86
N ARG A 259 -7.81 -2.42 -3.31
CA ARG A 259 -8.01 -1.42 -2.24
C ARG A 259 -8.86 -0.24 -2.69
N HIS A 260 -8.67 0.25 -3.91
CA HIS A 260 -9.35 1.45 -4.40
C HIS A 260 -10.48 1.07 -5.36
N PHE A 261 -10.20 0.28 -6.40
CA PHE A 261 -11.20 -0.02 -7.42
C PHE A 261 -12.31 -0.98 -6.94
N VAL A 262 -11.99 -2.17 -6.44
CA VAL A 262 -13.03 -3.11 -5.93
C VAL A 262 -13.81 -2.47 -4.79
N LYS A 263 -13.13 -1.92 -3.77
CA LYS A 263 -13.81 -1.28 -2.64
C LYS A 263 -14.63 -0.08 -3.07
N GLY A 264 -14.08 0.78 -3.94
CA GLY A 264 -14.77 1.96 -4.46
C GLY A 264 -16.01 1.60 -5.27
N LEU A 265 -15.94 0.55 -6.10
CA LEU A 265 -17.09 0.11 -6.90
C LEU A 265 -18.19 -0.53 -6.06
N LEU A 266 -17.85 -1.18 -4.93
CA LEU A 266 -18.82 -1.75 -4.01
C LEU A 266 -19.55 -0.69 -3.17
N VAL A 267 -18.91 0.48 -2.96
CA VAL A 267 -19.50 1.62 -2.24
C VAL A 267 -20.24 2.57 -3.20
N ASP A 268 -19.94 2.52 -4.50
CA ASP A 268 -20.56 3.39 -5.50
C ASP A 268 -21.97 2.93 -5.88
N ASP A 269 -22.97 3.60 -5.32
CA ASP A 269 -24.39 3.38 -5.62
C ASP A 269 -24.85 4.02 -6.94
N ILE A 270 -24.05 4.87 -7.57
CA ILE A 270 -24.51 5.70 -8.70
C ILE A 270 -24.52 4.91 -10.00
N MET A 271 -23.43 4.21 -10.31
CA MET A 271 -23.28 3.50 -11.58
C MET A 271 -23.94 2.11 -11.56
N GLY A 272 -24.10 1.51 -10.37
CA GLY A 272 -24.76 0.21 -10.20
C GLY A 272 -24.01 -0.97 -10.84
N TYR A 273 -22.71 -0.81 -11.08
CA TYR A 273 -21.87 -1.87 -11.62
C TYR A 273 -21.61 -2.96 -10.59
N LYS A 274 -21.62 -4.21 -11.04
CA LYS A 274 -21.54 -5.38 -10.17
C LYS A 274 -20.29 -6.20 -10.41
N ILE A 275 -19.70 -6.65 -9.32
CA ILE A 275 -18.56 -7.57 -9.31
C ILE A 275 -19.08 -8.94 -8.89
N TYR A 276 -18.69 -9.96 -9.64
CA TYR A 276 -19.01 -11.34 -9.32
C TYR A 276 -17.77 -12.15 -8.99
N THR A 277 -17.96 -13.28 -8.33
CA THR A 277 -16.89 -14.22 -8.00
C THR A 277 -17.03 -15.54 -8.77
N HIS A 278 -15.90 -16.19 -9.02
CA HIS A 278 -15.80 -17.55 -9.53
C HIS A 278 -14.91 -18.37 -8.61
N GLU A 279 -15.50 -19.36 -7.94
CA GLU A 279 -14.82 -20.16 -6.91
C GLU A 279 -14.12 -21.40 -7.49
N ILE A 280 -12.84 -21.56 -7.16
CA ILE A 280 -12.04 -22.73 -7.51
C ILE A 280 -11.79 -23.59 -6.27
N ARG A 281 -12.01 -24.90 -6.40
CA ARG A 281 -11.76 -25.89 -5.32
C ARG A 281 -10.70 -26.94 -5.65
N SER A 282 -10.62 -27.36 -6.91
CA SER A 282 -9.75 -28.46 -7.35
C SER A 282 -8.51 -27.98 -8.10
N SER A 283 -8.62 -26.89 -8.86
CA SER A 283 -7.50 -26.29 -9.56
C SER A 283 -6.66 -25.43 -8.62
N TYR A 284 -5.39 -25.29 -8.97
CA TYR A 284 -4.43 -24.44 -8.33
C TYR A 284 -4.43 -23.06 -8.99
N ALA A 285 -4.43 -22.04 -8.16
CA ALA A 285 -4.18 -20.65 -8.51
C ALA A 285 -3.56 -20.01 -7.27
N ALA A 286 -2.44 -19.30 -7.43
CA ALA A 286 -1.80 -18.58 -6.34
C ALA A 286 -0.96 -17.45 -6.90
N ARG A 287 -0.92 -16.34 -6.18
CA ARG A 287 -0.06 -15.19 -6.47
C ARG A 287 1.15 -15.20 -5.55
N ILE A 288 2.31 -14.80 -6.08
CA ILE A 288 3.53 -14.65 -5.30
C ILE A 288 3.64 -13.18 -4.87
N ASP A 289 3.29 -12.85 -3.63
CA ASP A 289 3.38 -11.49 -3.10
C ASP A 289 4.52 -11.27 -2.11
N ASN A 290 4.76 -12.26 -1.23
CA ASN A 290 5.83 -12.24 -0.22
C ASN A 290 6.85 -13.37 -0.44
N PHE A 291 8.03 -13.29 0.18
CA PHE A 291 8.99 -14.39 0.14
C PHE A 291 8.43 -15.72 0.71
N ARG A 292 7.49 -15.66 1.64
CA ARG A 292 6.78 -16.84 2.15
C ARG A 292 5.85 -17.48 1.11
N SER A 293 5.15 -16.65 0.35
CA SER A 293 4.33 -17.12 -0.78
C SER A 293 5.23 -17.74 -1.85
N TYR A 294 6.38 -17.13 -2.13
CA TYR A 294 7.40 -17.66 -3.04
C TYR A 294 7.89 -19.05 -2.62
N ASP A 295 8.20 -19.26 -1.34
CA ASP A 295 8.64 -20.55 -0.81
C ASP A 295 7.56 -21.63 -0.94
N THR A 296 6.33 -21.29 -0.59
CA THR A 296 5.24 -22.27 -0.59
C THR A 296 4.81 -22.62 -2.03
N VAL A 297 4.67 -21.64 -2.92
CA VAL A 297 4.37 -21.88 -4.33
C VAL A 297 5.49 -22.68 -5.00
N SER A 298 6.76 -22.43 -4.66
CA SER A 298 7.89 -23.25 -5.11
C SER A 298 7.73 -24.72 -4.70
N LYS A 299 7.37 -24.97 -3.44
CA LYS A 299 7.12 -26.33 -2.93
C LYS A 299 5.93 -26.98 -3.62
N ASP A 300 4.87 -26.23 -3.88
CA ASP A 300 3.67 -26.72 -4.56
C ASP A 300 3.97 -27.15 -6.01
N ILE A 301 4.82 -26.39 -6.72
CA ILE A 301 5.30 -26.74 -8.06
C ILE A 301 6.14 -28.03 -8.02
N ILE A 302 7.09 -28.12 -7.09
CA ILE A 302 7.96 -29.31 -6.93
C ILE A 302 7.11 -30.55 -6.63
N GLN A 303 6.10 -30.41 -5.78
CA GLN A 303 5.14 -31.46 -5.42
C GLN A 303 4.07 -31.72 -6.50
N ARG A 304 4.07 -30.98 -7.61
CA ARG A 304 3.18 -31.13 -8.77
C ARG A 304 1.71 -30.80 -8.50
N TRP A 305 1.42 -29.91 -7.55
CA TRP A 305 0.06 -29.36 -7.38
C TRP A 305 -0.37 -28.51 -8.59
N THR A 306 0.60 -27.92 -9.29
CA THR A 306 0.41 -27.06 -10.47
C THR A 306 0.33 -27.82 -11.79
N TYR A 307 0.26 -29.16 -11.81
CA TYR A 307 0.25 -29.94 -13.06
C TYR A 307 -0.85 -29.44 -14.02
N PRO A 308 -0.56 -29.20 -15.32
CA PRO A 308 0.64 -29.57 -16.08
C PRO A 308 1.80 -28.56 -16.01
N MET A 309 1.67 -27.47 -15.27
CA MET A 309 2.67 -26.41 -15.15
C MET A 309 3.83 -26.80 -14.22
N VAL A 310 4.59 -27.80 -14.64
CA VAL A 310 5.68 -28.42 -13.85
C VAL A 310 6.97 -28.48 -14.67
N PRO A 311 8.15 -28.39 -14.02
CA PRO A 311 9.44 -28.27 -14.73
C PRO A 311 9.80 -29.45 -15.65
N ASP A 312 9.19 -30.63 -15.46
CA ASP A 312 9.42 -31.82 -16.28
C ASP A 312 8.60 -31.85 -17.57
N VAL A 313 7.46 -31.15 -17.61
CA VAL A 313 6.54 -31.12 -18.75
C VAL A 313 6.76 -29.86 -19.60
N LEU A 314 7.04 -28.73 -18.96
CA LEU A 314 7.20 -27.47 -19.64
C LEU A 314 8.57 -27.40 -20.35
N SER A 315 8.55 -27.49 -21.67
CA SER A 315 9.72 -27.22 -22.52
C SER A 315 9.78 -25.73 -22.86
N PHE A 316 10.29 -24.92 -21.93
CA PHE A 316 10.46 -23.48 -22.13
C PHE A 316 11.63 -23.20 -23.09
N GLY A 317 11.35 -23.03 -24.38
CA GLY A 317 12.36 -22.61 -25.36
C GLY A 317 13.64 -23.44 -25.29
N ASP A 318 14.79 -22.81 -25.53
CA ASP A 318 16.12 -23.43 -25.74
C ASP A 318 16.72 -24.19 -24.51
N ARG A 319 15.90 -24.59 -23.53
CA ARG A 319 16.32 -25.24 -22.28
C ARG A 319 15.82 -26.68 -22.17
N GLN A 320 16.80 -27.54 -21.91
CA GLN A 320 16.80 -28.99 -22.11
C GLN A 320 16.18 -29.80 -20.95
N GLU A 321 15.82 -31.05 -21.25
CA GLU A 321 15.09 -32.01 -20.42
C GLU A 321 15.54 -32.08 -18.95
N ILE A 322 14.65 -31.67 -18.03
CA ILE A 322 14.72 -31.97 -16.60
C ILE A 322 14.00 -33.29 -16.34
N LYS A 323 14.68 -34.24 -15.71
CA LYS A 323 14.13 -35.57 -15.40
C LYS A 323 13.67 -35.64 -13.95
N LEU A 324 12.46 -36.15 -13.77
CA LEU A 324 11.88 -36.44 -12.46
C LEU A 324 12.40 -37.78 -11.93
N HIS A 325 12.98 -37.75 -10.74
CA HIS A 325 13.37 -38.90 -9.96
C HIS A 325 12.42 -39.13 -8.77
N ARG A 326 12.59 -40.26 -8.06
CA ARG A 326 11.79 -40.60 -6.87
C ARG A 326 11.91 -39.51 -5.80
N GLN A 327 10.87 -39.35 -4.98
CA GLN A 327 10.80 -38.37 -3.89
C GLN A 327 10.84 -36.89 -4.34
N GLY A 328 10.33 -36.58 -5.54
CA GLY A 328 10.22 -35.21 -6.03
C GLY A 328 11.57 -34.56 -6.36
N ILE A 329 12.56 -35.36 -6.76
CA ILE A 329 13.90 -34.87 -7.10
C ILE A 329 13.91 -34.54 -8.60
N TYR A 330 14.25 -33.31 -8.95
CA TYR A 330 14.40 -32.88 -10.34
C TYR A 330 15.88 -32.71 -10.66
N LYS A 331 16.35 -33.35 -11.74
CA LYS A 331 17.73 -33.25 -12.20
C LYS A 331 17.78 -32.87 -13.67
N ALA A 332 18.53 -31.82 -13.97
CA ALA A 332 18.93 -31.52 -15.34
C ALA A 332 19.88 -32.61 -15.88
N SER A 333 20.04 -32.65 -17.20
CA SER A 333 20.82 -33.68 -17.88
C SER A 333 22.35 -33.51 -17.70
N ASP A 334 22.85 -32.27 -17.57
CA ASP A 334 24.29 -31.96 -17.43
C ASP A 334 24.67 -31.61 -15.99
N VAL A 335 24.52 -32.55 -15.06
CA VAL A 335 24.85 -32.34 -13.63
C VAL A 335 25.99 -33.26 -13.22
N THR A 336 27.09 -32.69 -12.71
CA THR A 336 28.22 -33.45 -12.18
C THR A 336 28.03 -33.65 -10.68
N LEU A 337 27.65 -34.87 -10.29
CA LEU A 337 27.45 -35.26 -8.88
C LEU A 337 28.57 -36.17 -8.39
N SER A 338 29.17 -35.81 -7.25
CA SER A 338 30.14 -36.66 -6.56
C SER A 338 29.48 -37.91 -5.96
N HIS A 339 30.21 -39.03 -5.86
CA HIS A 339 29.64 -40.32 -5.40
C HIS A 339 29.08 -40.27 -3.96
N SER A 340 29.66 -39.44 -3.10
CA SER A 340 29.23 -39.26 -1.70
C SER A 340 28.17 -38.17 -1.49
N ALA A 341 27.77 -37.46 -2.54
CA ALA A 341 26.76 -36.41 -2.43
C ALA A 341 25.35 -36.99 -2.26
N GLN A 342 24.61 -36.48 -1.29
CA GLN A 342 23.25 -36.90 -0.97
C GLN A 342 22.27 -35.80 -1.35
N ILE A 343 21.47 -36.06 -2.39
CA ILE A 343 20.34 -35.22 -2.77
C ILE A 343 19.10 -35.84 -2.10
N GLY A 344 18.53 -35.10 -1.16
CA GLY A 344 17.31 -35.42 -0.45
C GLY A 344 16.05 -35.10 -1.25
N ALA A 345 14.89 -35.38 -0.66
CA ALA A 345 13.59 -35.18 -1.27
C ALA A 345 13.33 -33.71 -1.64
N ASN A 346 12.41 -33.50 -2.60
CA ASN A 346 11.92 -32.20 -3.06
C ASN A 346 13.04 -31.21 -3.43
N SER A 347 14.12 -31.71 -4.02
CA SER A 347 15.27 -30.88 -4.40
C SER A 347 15.40 -30.81 -5.93
N VAL A 348 15.74 -29.63 -6.43
CA VAL A 348 15.88 -29.34 -7.85
C VAL A 348 17.32 -28.94 -8.13
N VAL A 349 17.94 -29.58 -9.12
CA VAL A 349 19.31 -29.26 -9.55
C VAL A 349 19.30 -28.82 -11.02
N GLY A 350 19.68 -27.56 -11.24
CA GLY A 350 19.81 -26.94 -12.55
C GLY A 350 21.01 -27.47 -13.35
N ASN A 351 21.06 -27.02 -14.61
CA ASN A 351 22.03 -27.50 -15.59
C ASN A 351 23.44 -26.95 -15.35
N GLY A 352 24.48 -27.72 -15.67
CA GLY A 352 25.88 -27.29 -15.53
C GLY A 352 26.34 -27.13 -14.07
N THR A 353 25.58 -27.66 -13.12
CA THR A 353 25.87 -27.53 -11.68
C THR A 353 26.77 -28.65 -11.19
N SER A 354 27.79 -28.29 -10.41
CA SER A 354 28.75 -29.21 -9.80
C SER A 354 28.52 -29.35 -8.30
N VAL A 355 28.44 -30.60 -7.81
CA VAL A 355 28.23 -30.90 -6.39
C VAL A 355 29.38 -31.73 -5.85
N GLY A 356 30.12 -31.16 -4.91
CA GLY A 356 31.26 -31.79 -4.25
C GLY A 356 30.91 -32.93 -3.29
N GLU A 357 31.97 -33.52 -2.71
CA GLU A 357 31.87 -34.70 -1.84
C GLU A 357 31.19 -34.39 -0.51
N ASN A 358 30.46 -35.38 0.03
CA ASN A 358 29.77 -35.35 1.33
C ASN A 358 28.75 -34.22 1.50
N CYS A 359 28.28 -33.61 0.41
CA CYS A 359 27.24 -32.60 0.45
C CYS A 359 25.88 -33.21 0.74
N LYS A 360 25.04 -32.47 1.47
CA LYS A 360 23.65 -32.82 1.76
C LYS A 360 22.74 -31.68 1.34
N VAL A 361 21.87 -31.93 0.37
CA VAL A 361 20.90 -30.96 -0.15
C VAL A 361 19.50 -31.50 0.10
N SER A 362 18.62 -30.75 0.74
CA SER A 362 17.22 -31.17 0.93
C SER A 362 16.23 -29.99 0.89
N ASN A 363 15.06 -30.22 0.30
CA ASN A 363 14.01 -29.20 0.10
C ASN A 363 14.54 -27.90 -0.50
N SER A 364 15.47 -27.99 -1.46
CA SER A 364 16.18 -26.82 -2.00
C SER A 364 16.16 -26.79 -3.52
N VAL A 365 16.11 -25.58 -4.06
CA VAL A 365 16.21 -25.32 -5.51
C VAL A 365 17.60 -24.75 -5.78
N ILE A 366 18.33 -25.39 -6.70
CA ILE A 366 19.64 -24.94 -7.16
C ILE A 366 19.53 -24.58 -8.64
N GLY A 367 19.97 -23.37 -8.97
CA GLY A 367 20.05 -22.80 -10.30
C GLY A 367 21.07 -23.48 -11.23
N GLN A 368 21.31 -22.82 -12.35
CA GLN A 368 22.20 -23.27 -13.41
C GLN A 368 23.63 -22.77 -13.17
N GLY A 369 24.63 -23.58 -13.52
CA GLY A 369 26.05 -23.20 -13.46
C GLY A 369 26.60 -23.02 -12.05
N CYS A 370 25.97 -23.61 -11.03
CA CYS A 370 26.40 -23.44 -9.65
C CYS A 370 27.57 -24.37 -9.29
N ASN A 371 28.50 -23.89 -8.49
CA ASN A 371 29.65 -24.67 -8.00
C ASN A 371 29.53 -24.87 -6.49
N ILE A 372 29.23 -26.09 -6.07
CA ILE A 372 29.10 -26.45 -4.65
C ILE A 372 30.33 -27.24 -4.23
N GLY A 373 31.05 -26.73 -3.24
CA GLY A 373 32.25 -27.32 -2.64
C GLY A 373 31.99 -28.62 -1.88
N LYS A 374 32.89 -28.98 -0.98
CA LYS A 374 32.86 -30.21 -0.17
C LYS A 374 32.26 -29.97 1.20
N ASN A 375 31.60 -30.99 1.76
CA ASN A 375 30.97 -30.96 3.10
C ASN A 375 29.95 -29.81 3.29
N VAL A 376 29.23 -29.43 2.23
CA VAL A 376 28.22 -28.36 2.29
C VAL A 376 26.87 -28.92 2.73
N LEU A 377 26.16 -28.20 3.60
CA LEU A 377 24.80 -28.51 4.03
C LEU A 377 23.82 -27.43 3.54
N ILE A 378 22.88 -27.81 2.69
CA ILE A 378 21.85 -26.93 2.14
C ILE A 378 20.48 -27.49 2.51
N HIS A 379 19.66 -26.68 3.20
CA HIS A 379 18.34 -27.09 3.64
C HIS A 379 17.31 -25.96 3.45
N GLY A 380 16.26 -26.19 2.66
CA GLY A 380 15.15 -25.24 2.54
C GLY A 380 15.52 -23.92 1.85
N SER A 381 16.69 -23.83 1.22
CA SER A 381 17.19 -22.62 0.56
C SER A 381 16.96 -22.62 -0.94
N TYR A 382 16.90 -21.41 -1.50
CA TYR A 382 16.77 -21.13 -2.92
C TYR A 382 18.07 -20.48 -3.42
N ILE A 383 18.78 -21.18 -4.29
CA ILE A 383 20.05 -20.76 -4.86
C ILE A 383 19.81 -20.53 -6.34
N TRP A 384 20.05 -19.31 -6.82
CA TRP A 384 19.87 -18.98 -8.23
C TRP A 384 21.12 -19.29 -9.06
N ASP A 385 21.29 -18.63 -10.20
CA ASP A 385 22.24 -19.04 -11.24
C ASP A 385 23.67 -18.54 -10.93
N ASN A 386 24.67 -19.32 -11.34
CA ASN A 386 26.10 -19.01 -11.24
C ASN A 386 26.61 -18.74 -9.81
N VAL A 387 25.99 -19.35 -8.80
CA VAL A 387 26.41 -19.21 -7.39
C VAL A 387 27.58 -20.15 -7.09
N THR A 388 28.59 -19.63 -6.37
CA THR A 388 29.73 -20.42 -5.90
C THR A 388 29.68 -20.55 -4.38
N ILE A 389 29.61 -21.78 -3.90
CA ILE A 389 29.61 -22.13 -2.47
C ILE A 389 30.89 -22.91 -2.18
N GLU A 390 31.79 -22.34 -1.39
CA GLU A 390 33.04 -23.00 -1.00
C GLU A 390 32.83 -24.13 0.03
N ASP A 391 33.93 -24.76 0.45
CA ASP A 391 33.93 -25.92 1.34
C ASP A 391 33.42 -25.57 2.75
N GLY A 392 32.62 -26.49 3.32
CA GLY A 392 32.16 -26.42 4.71
C GLY A 392 31.07 -25.39 5.00
N CYS A 393 30.44 -24.81 3.98
CA CYS A 393 29.35 -23.86 4.16
C CYS A 393 28.06 -24.52 4.65
N LYS A 394 27.27 -23.77 5.44
CA LYS A 394 25.94 -24.18 5.88
C LYS A 394 24.91 -23.12 5.50
N VAL A 395 23.92 -23.51 4.72
CA VAL A 395 22.89 -22.62 4.17
C VAL A 395 21.52 -23.17 4.54
N SER A 396 20.75 -22.41 5.33
CA SER A 396 19.43 -22.85 5.81
C SER A 396 18.37 -21.80 5.52
N ASN A 397 17.28 -22.18 4.86
CA ASN A 397 16.08 -21.34 4.63
C ASN A 397 16.37 -19.91 4.18
N SER A 398 17.26 -19.76 3.20
CA SER A 398 17.75 -18.48 2.69
C SER A 398 17.59 -18.37 1.18
N LEU A 399 17.55 -17.14 0.68
CA LEU A 399 17.52 -16.81 -0.74
C LEU A 399 18.89 -16.26 -1.16
N VAL A 400 19.53 -16.92 -2.12
CA VAL A 400 20.85 -16.57 -2.63
C VAL A 400 20.73 -16.24 -4.12
N CYS A 401 20.90 -14.97 -4.46
CA CYS A 401 20.73 -14.45 -5.83
C CYS A 401 21.92 -14.78 -6.75
N ASP A 402 21.84 -14.33 -8.00
CA ASP A 402 22.82 -14.70 -9.02
C ASP A 402 24.22 -14.15 -8.72
N GLY A 403 25.23 -14.98 -9.01
CA GLY A 403 26.63 -14.59 -8.91
C GLY A 403 27.16 -14.38 -7.49
N VAL A 404 26.42 -14.80 -6.46
CA VAL A 404 26.89 -14.75 -5.06
C VAL A 404 28.05 -15.73 -4.85
N HIS A 405 29.04 -15.29 -4.07
CA HIS A 405 30.17 -16.11 -3.63
C HIS A 405 30.15 -16.29 -2.11
N LEU A 406 30.00 -17.53 -1.65
CA LEU A 406 30.09 -17.89 -0.23
C LEU A 406 31.46 -18.49 0.06
N GLY A 407 32.27 -17.77 0.85
CA GLY A 407 33.59 -18.22 1.28
C GLY A 407 33.55 -19.42 2.23
N ALA A 408 34.68 -20.12 2.32
CA ALA A 408 34.81 -21.37 3.07
C ALA A 408 34.41 -21.20 4.54
N GLY A 409 33.58 -22.12 5.02
CA GLY A 409 33.07 -22.12 6.39
C GLY A 409 31.98 -21.07 6.69
N ALA A 410 31.44 -20.38 5.67
CA ALA A 410 30.34 -19.43 5.88
C ALA A 410 29.06 -20.12 6.38
N ILE A 411 28.37 -19.47 7.32
CA ILE A 411 27.10 -19.94 7.89
C ILE A 411 26.03 -18.89 7.60
N VAL A 412 25.02 -19.27 6.81
CA VAL A 412 23.86 -18.44 6.50
C VAL A 412 22.68 -18.94 7.33
N GLU A 413 22.23 -18.11 8.25
CA GLU A 413 21.08 -18.40 9.11
C GLU A 413 19.73 -18.26 8.36
N PRO A 414 18.65 -18.88 8.90
CA PRO A 414 17.32 -18.82 8.32
C PRO A 414 16.81 -17.39 8.07
N GLY A 415 16.15 -17.22 6.93
CA GLY A 415 15.48 -15.98 6.57
C GLY A 415 16.41 -14.91 5.98
N CYS A 416 17.68 -15.23 5.78
CA CYS A 416 18.64 -14.35 5.12
C CYS A 416 18.38 -14.24 3.61
N ILE A 417 18.49 -13.01 3.09
CA ILE A 417 18.37 -12.68 1.67
C ILE A 417 19.69 -12.04 1.21
N LEU A 418 20.41 -12.75 0.35
CA LEU A 418 21.64 -12.26 -0.29
C LEU A 418 21.30 -11.83 -1.72
N SER A 419 21.41 -10.53 -2.01
CA SER A 419 21.18 -10.00 -3.36
C SER A 419 22.32 -10.35 -4.34
N PHE A 420 22.27 -9.81 -5.54
CA PHE A 420 23.17 -10.16 -6.64
C PHE A 420 24.63 -9.83 -6.33
N LYS A 421 25.55 -10.72 -6.73
CA LYS A 421 27.02 -10.54 -6.66
C LYS A 421 27.59 -10.23 -5.26
N VAL A 422 26.85 -10.50 -4.19
CA VAL A 422 27.34 -10.35 -2.81
C VAL A 422 28.46 -11.37 -2.55
N GLU A 423 29.53 -10.94 -1.88
CA GLU A 423 30.60 -11.82 -1.44
C GLU A 423 30.60 -11.93 0.09
N VAL A 424 30.47 -13.17 0.58
CA VAL A 424 30.53 -13.48 2.01
C VAL A 424 31.92 -14.04 2.33
N GLY A 425 32.64 -13.38 3.24
CA GLY A 425 33.98 -13.79 3.65
C GLY A 425 34.05 -15.16 4.32
N LYS A 426 35.29 -15.63 4.53
CA LYS A 426 35.56 -16.96 5.14
C LYS A 426 35.20 -16.98 6.62
N ASN A 427 34.55 -18.04 7.08
CA ASN A 427 34.07 -18.23 8.46
C ASN A 427 33.14 -17.12 8.98
N VAL A 428 32.42 -16.44 8.08
CA VAL A 428 31.45 -15.41 8.45
C VAL A 428 30.09 -16.04 8.75
N VAL A 429 29.42 -15.53 9.78
CA VAL A 429 28.03 -15.88 10.11
C VAL A 429 27.14 -14.72 9.70
N VAL A 430 26.19 -14.96 8.81
CA VAL A 430 25.17 -13.97 8.45
C VAL A 430 23.96 -14.18 9.36
N PRO A 431 23.54 -13.17 10.15
CA PRO A 431 22.46 -13.34 11.11
C PRO A 431 21.11 -13.61 10.44
N ALA A 432 20.22 -14.27 11.16
CA ALA A 432 18.85 -14.54 10.71
C ALA A 432 18.12 -13.25 10.28
N TYR A 433 17.24 -13.37 9.28
CA TYR A 433 16.43 -12.27 8.74
C TYR A 433 17.20 -11.08 8.12
N SER A 434 18.51 -11.19 7.95
CA SER A 434 19.32 -10.12 7.35
C SER A 434 19.10 -10.03 5.83
N LYS A 435 18.93 -8.79 5.33
CA LYS A 435 18.92 -8.46 3.90
C LYS A 435 20.25 -7.81 3.55
N VAL A 436 21.00 -8.38 2.60
CA VAL A 436 22.32 -7.88 2.19
C VAL A 436 22.31 -7.51 0.72
N ALA A 437 22.69 -6.27 0.40
CA ALA A 437 22.84 -5.84 -0.98
C ALA A 437 24.03 -4.93 -1.27
N LEU A 438 24.49 -4.96 -2.51
CA LEU A 438 25.55 -4.07 -2.99
C LEU A 438 25.06 -2.62 -3.15
N LEU A 439 23.76 -2.45 -3.41
CA LEU A 439 23.14 -1.13 -3.51
C LEU A 439 22.80 -0.61 -2.11
N PRO A 440 23.11 0.67 -1.80
CA PRO A 440 22.67 1.29 -0.56
C PRO A 440 21.15 1.37 -0.53
N GLN A 441 20.58 1.31 0.68
CA GLN A 441 19.17 1.58 0.88
C GLN A 441 18.88 3.04 0.48
N PRO A 442 17.88 3.32 -0.37
CA PRO A 442 17.49 4.69 -0.66
C PRO A 442 17.09 5.39 0.64
N SER A 443 17.58 6.61 0.87
CA SER A 443 17.26 7.40 2.05
C SER A 443 15.79 7.85 1.98
N ASN A 444 15.00 7.49 3.01
CA ASN A 444 13.62 7.96 3.23
C ASN A 444 13.58 9.47 3.60
N GLU A 445 14.12 10.33 2.75
CA GLU A 445 13.94 11.79 2.86
C GLU A 445 13.26 12.28 1.58
N ASP A 446 11.99 11.92 1.46
CA ASP A 446 10.89 12.71 0.88
C ASP A 446 9.84 11.77 0.28
N SER A 447 8.58 12.07 0.61
CA SER A 447 7.38 11.64 -0.12
C SER A 447 6.87 10.23 0.17
N ASP A 448 5.68 10.19 0.78
CA ASP A 448 4.57 9.26 0.57
C ASP A 448 4.95 7.97 -0.18
N GLU A 449 4.81 6.81 0.48
CA GLU A 449 5.15 5.47 -0.04
C GLU A 449 4.58 5.15 -1.46
N GLU A 450 3.63 5.96 -1.95
CA GLU A 450 3.02 5.86 -3.28
C GLU A 450 3.83 6.50 -4.44
N LEU A 451 4.80 7.40 -4.18
CA LEU A 451 5.46 8.20 -5.24
C LEU A 451 6.86 7.72 -5.66
N GLU A 452 7.42 6.68 -5.02
CA GLU A 452 8.82 6.25 -5.25
C GLU A 452 9.09 5.54 -6.59
N TYR A 453 8.07 5.27 -7.43
CA TYR A 453 8.28 4.51 -8.67
C TYR A 453 8.85 5.36 -9.84
N ALA A 454 9.00 6.68 -9.67
CA ALA A 454 9.34 7.57 -10.78
C ALA A 454 10.84 7.67 -11.14
N ASP A 455 11.79 7.37 -10.24
CA ASP A 455 13.15 7.93 -10.39
C ASP A 455 14.32 6.96 -10.65
N THR A 456 14.10 5.70 -10.99
CA THR A 456 15.23 4.77 -11.25
C THR A 456 15.79 4.78 -12.68
N ASN A 457 15.28 5.62 -13.59
CA ASN A 457 15.66 5.57 -15.01
C ASN A 457 16.19 6.86 -15.64
N SER A 458 16.55 7.87 -14.85
CA SER A 458 17.19 9.10 -15.34
C SER A 458 18.72 9.08 -15.15
N GLY A 459 19.43 8.74 -16.23
CA GLY A 459 20.68 9.40 -16.60
C GLY A 459 21.93 9.23 -15.73
N VAL A 460 22.85 8.40 -16.21
CA VAL A 460 24.29 8.68 -16.15
C VAL A 460 24.54 10.13 -16.61
N THR A 461 25.02 11.03 -15.75
CA THR A 461 26.02 12.08 -16.07
C THR A 461 26.51 12.87 -14.84
N ASP A 462 27.83 13.04 -14.81
CA ASP A 462 28.63 14.15 -14.27
C ASP A 462 28.77 14.41 -12.77
N SER A 463 29.83 13.82 -12.21
CA SER A 463 30.55 14.32 -11.02
C SER A 463 31.13 15.72 -11.25
N PRO A 464 31.03 16.66 -10.29
CA PRO A 464 31.81 17.90 -10.32
C PRO A 464 33.24 17.69 -9.76
N PRO A 465 34.21 18.53 -10.19
CA PRO A 465 35.63 18.28 -10.01
C PRO A 465 36.15 18.71 -8.63
N PHE A 466 37.12 17.95 -8.14
CA PHE A 466 37.91 18.24 -6.96
C PHE A 466 38.68 19.58 -7.09
N SER A 467 38.54 20.48 -6.12
CA SER A 467 39.47 21.62 -5.93
C SER A 467 40.18 21.54 -4.58
N SER A 468 41.45 21.12 -4.65
CA SER A 468 42.61 21.63 -3.92
C SER A 468 42.53 21.94 -2.42
N MET A 469 43.21 21.12 -1.62
CA MET A 469 44.31 21.61 -0.78
C MET A 469 45.39 20.53 -0.67
N ARG A 470 46.61 20.90 -1.11
CA ARG A 470 47.83 20.07 -1.02
C ARG A 470 48.48 20.23 0.35
N SER A 471 48.96 19.14 0.91
CA SER A 471 50.24 19.10 1.62
C SER A 471 50.95 17.79 1.31
N ALA A 472 52.24 17.92 1.02
CA ALA A 472 53.10 16.96 0.36
C ALA A 472 53.47 15.76 1.23
N ASP A 473 53.57 14.57 0.62
CA ASP A 473 54.83 13.82 0.50
C ASP A 473 54.64 12.58 -0.40
N HIS A 474 55.54 12.40 -1.36
CA HIS A 474 55.68 11.21 -2.22
C HIS A 474 56.58 10.18 -1.50
N PRO A 475 56.39 8.85 -1.68
CA PRO A 475 56.90 8.23 -2.91
C PRO A 475 56.06 7.08 -3.51
N THR A 476 56.02 7.09 -4.85
CA THR A 476 55.93 5.99 -5.84
C THR A 476 55.75 4.54 -5.35
N VAL A 477 54.79 3.78 -5.92
CA VAL A 477 54.94 2.41 -6.49
C VAL A 477 53.62 1.95 -7.19
N SER A 478 53.77 1.50 -8.45
CA SER A 478 53.03 0.55 -9.32
C SER A 478 51.50 0.53 -9.49
N ASP A 479 51.12 0.40 -10.75
CA ASP A 479 49.80 0.07 -11.32
C ASP A 479 49.20 -1.23 -10.76
N ASP A 480 48.03 -1.14 -10.11
CA ASP A 480 46.98 -2.16 -9.96
C ASP A 480 45.73 -1.44 -9.38
N ASP A 481 44.81 -0.99 -10.23
CA ASP A 481 43.55 -0.35 -9.80
C ASP A 481 42.46 -1.43 -9.57
N ASP A 482 42.39 -1.93 -8.34
CA ASP A 482 41.20 -2.56 -7.76
C ASP A 482 40.17 -1.47 -7.43
N LEU A 483 38.90 -1.71 -7.78
CA LEU A 483 37.77 -0.85 -7.41
C LEU A 483 37.59 -0.89 -5.88
N GLU A 484 37.90 0.22 -5.22
CA GLU A 484 37.75 0.43 -3.77
C GLU A 484 36.29 0.23 -3.33
N ALA A 485 36.01 -0.93 -2.72
CA ALA A 485 34.84 -1.16 -1.89
C ALA A 485 35.05 -0.46 -0.53
N SER A 486 34.30 0.61 -0.26
CA SER A 486 34.39 1.31 1.01
C SER A 486 33.75 0.50 2.14
N GLU A 487 34.58 0.22 3.14
CA GLU A 487 34.26 -0.07 4.53
C GLU A 487 33.54 -1.40 4.84
N THR A 488 34.38 -2.36 5.25
CA THR A 488 34.03 -3.51 6.06
C THR A 488 33.22 -3.10 7.29
N GLY A 489 31.89 -3.17 7.19
CA GLY A 489 31.05 -3.45 8.34
C GLY A 489 31.57 -4.71 9.04
N THR A 490 31.52 -4.73 10.37
CA THR A 490 32.17 -5.63 11.33
C THR A 490 31.95 -7.16 11.16
N CYS A 491 31.43 -7.64 10.03
CA CYS A 491 31.19 -9.05 9.73
C CYS A 491 31.86 -9.62 8.47
N GLY A 492 32.71 -8.89 7.74
CA GLY A 492 33.46 -9.49 6.61
C GLY A 492 32.56 -9.92 5.43
N VAL A 493 31.42 -9.24 5.26
CA VAL A 493 30.55 -9.33 4.09
C VAL A 493 30.80 -8.11 3.22
N VAL A 494 30.97 -8.29 1.91
CA VAL A 494 31.09 -7.19 0.94
C VAL A 494 29.67 -6.83 0.49
N GLY A 495 29.13 -5.74 1.06
CA GLY A 495 27.79 -5.21 0.76
C GLY A 495 27.20 -4.44 1.93
N TYR A 496 26.21 -3.58 1.66
CA TYR A 496 25.41 -2.90 2.67
C TYR A 496 24.40 -3.88 3.27
N VAL A 497 24.38 -3.98 4.60
CA VAL A 497 23.30 -4.65 5.34
C VAL A 497 22.15 -3.65 5.40
N TRP A 498 20.99 -4.02 4.84
CA TRP A 498 19.79 -3.20 4.91
C TRP A 498 19.16 -3.36 6.30
N GLU A 499 18.99 -2.25 7.01
CA GLU A 499 18.25 -2.23 8.27
C GLU A 499 16.75 -2.18 7.97
N ASN A 500 15.95 -2.96 8.71
CA ASN A 500 14.49 -2.89 8.57
C ASN A 500 14.01 -1.58 9.21
N VAL A 501 13.71 -0.58 8.36
CA VAL A 501 13.17 0.73 8.81
C VAL A 501 11.68 0.62 9.18
N ASP A 502 11.01 -0.51 8.88
CA ASP A 502 9.65 -0.84 9.34
C ASP A 502 9.62 -1.26 10.82
N ALA A 503 10.09 -0.38 11.70
CA ALA A 503 9.86 -0.46 13.14
C ALA A 503 8.45 0.04 13.49
N GLY A 504 7.46 -0.62 12.89
CA GLY A 504 6.06 -0.58 13.29
C GLY A 504 5.55 -1.99 13.55
N ILE A 505 6.13 -2.70 14.52
CA ILE A 505 5.62 -3.98 15.09
C ILE A 505 5.03 -4.95 14.03
N GLN A 506 5.67 -5.13 12.87
CA GLN A 506 5.37 -6.24 11.99
C GLN A 506 6.44 -7.30 12.20
N GLU A 507 6.03 -8.47 12.69
CA GLU A 507 6.96 -9.52 13.04
C GLU A 507 7.75 -9.97 11.80
N GLU A 508 9.05 -9.65 11.75
CA GLU A 508 9.97 -9.85 10.62
C GLU A 508 9.95 -11.29 10.04
N TRP A 509 9.53 -12.27 10.84
CA TRP A 509 9.34 -13.65 10.39
C TRP A 509 8.20 -13.81 9.37
N ARG A 510 7.18 -12.94 9.38
CA ARG A 510 6.00 -13.02 8.50
C ARG A 510 6.35 -12.80 7.03
N GLN A 511 7.36 -11.97 6.78
CA GLN A 511 7.83 -11.65 5.43
C GLN A 511 8.99 -12.55 4.97
N SER A 512 9.43 -13.52 5.77
CA SER A 512 10.62 -14.33 5.50
C SER A 512 10.32 -15.75 4.99
N ILE A 513 11.34 -16.40 4.43
CA ILE A 513 11.32 -17.82 3.99
C ILE A 513 11.52 -18.78 5.19
N ALA A 514 11.95 -18.25 6.33
CA ALA A 514 12.17 -19.05 7.52
C ALA A 514 10.86 -19.67 8.04
N PRO A 515 10.87 -20.94 8.50
CA PRO A 515 9.74 -21.51 9.21
C PRO A 515 9.39 -20.68 10.44
N ILE A 516 8.11 -20.66 10.82
CA ILE A 516 7.63 -19.93 12.01
C ILE A 516 8.46 -20.38 13.23
N PRO A 517 9.03 -19.45 14.01
CA PRO A 517 9.74 -19.77 15.25
C PRO A 517 8.86 -20.60 16.19
N LYS A 518 9.45 -21.62 16.85
CA LYS A 518 8.70 -22.52 17.74
C LYS A 518 7.98 -21.78 18.87
N ASP A 519 8.61 -20.76 19.42
CA ASP A 519 8.05 -19.93 20.50
C ASP A 519 6.75 -19.22 20.05
N LYS A 520 6.68 -18.80 18.77
CA LYS A 520 5.51 -18.15 18.17
C LYS A 520 4.42 -19.15 17.79
N LEU A 521 4.80 -20.36 17.38
CA LEU A 521 3.84 -21.47 17.22
C LEU A 521 3.18 -21.82 18.55
N GLU A 522 3.92 -21.79 19.65
CA GLU A 522 3.38 -22.03 20.99
C GLU A 522 2.45 -20.89 21.44
N GLU A 523 2.77 -19.62 21.18
CA GLU A 523 1.85 -18.49 21.43
C GLU A 523 0.54 -18.61 20.64
N LEU A 524 0.61 -18.96 19.35
CA LEU A 524 -0.57 -19.15 18.49
C LEU A 524 -1.41 -20.36 18.91
N GLN A 525 -0.77 -21.45 19.36
CA GLN A 525 -1.46 -22.63 19.90
C GLN A 525 -2.13 -22.31 21.24
N HIS A 526 -1.49 -21.51 22.09
CA HIS A 526 -2.07 -21.05 23.34
C HIS A 526 -3.29 -20.14 23.10
N ALA A 527 -3.21 -19.19 22.15
CA ALA A 527 -4.35 -18.35 21.78
C ALA A 527 -5.54 -19.18 21.25
N ALA A 528 -5.29 -20.23 20.46
CA ALA A 528 -6.34 -21.11 19.95
C ALA A 528 -6.96 -22.02 21.03
N SER A 529 -6.22 -22.35 22.11
CA SER A 529 -6.73 -23.20 23.19
C SER A 529 -7.67 -22.48 24.17
N PHE A 530 -7.74 -21.14 24.13
CA PHE A 530 -8.70 -20.38 24.95
C PHE A 530 -10.12 -20.34 24.39
N ASP A 531 -10.33 -20.75 23.12
CA ASP A 531 -11.65 -20.72 22.47
C ASP A 531 -12.44 -22.04 22.56
N ASP A 532 -11.80 -23.15 22.98
CA ASP A 532 -12.43 -24.49 22.95
C ASP A 532 -12.87 -25.05 24.33
N ASP A 533 -12.62 -24.33 25.45
CA ASP A 533 -12.89 -24.83 26.81
C ASP A 533 -13.74 -23.90 27.72
N ASP A 534 -14.51 -22.94 27.18
CA ASP A 534 -15.47 -22.14 27.99
C ASP A 534 -16.94 -22.50 27.71
N ASP A 535 -17.35 -23.67 28.23
CA ASP A 535 -18.75 -23.97 28.49
C ASP A 535 -19.10 -23.48 29.91
N GLY A 536 -19.60 -22.24 29.99
CA GLY A 536 -20.55 -21.80 31.00
C GLY A 536 -20.01 -21.36 32.37
N SER A 537 -19.69 -20.07 32.50
CA SER A 537 -20.18 -19.29 33.66
C SER A 537 -20.34 -17.80 33.30
N GLU A 538 -21.54 -17.26 33.51
CA GLU A 538 -21.94 -15.87 33.21
C GLU A 538 -21.26 -14.80 34.11
N ASP A 539 -20.13 -15.08 34.77
CA ASP A 539 -19.63 -14.26 35.89
C ASP A 539 -18.30 -13.52 35.67
N ASP A 540 -17.63 -13.64 34.51
CA ASP A 540 -16.28 -13.02 34.33
C ASP A 540 -16.23 -11.77 33.41
N PHE A 541 -17.38 -11.24 32.99
CA PHE A 541 -17.47 -9.96 32.25
C PHE A 541 -17.28 -8.70 33.12
N LYS A 542 -16.76 -8.81 34.36
CA LYS A 542 -16.64 -7.68 35.30
C LYS A 542 -15.25 -7.11 35.52
N ASN A 543 -14.17 -7.70 34.99
CA ASN A 543 -12.80 -7.27 35.32
C ASN A 543 -11.86 -7.09 34.11
N ARG A 544 -12.31 -6.38 33.07
CA ARG A 544 -11.40 -5.63 32.17
C ARG A 544 -11.88 -4.19 32.07
N PRO A 545 -10.97 -3.21 32.00
CA PRO A 545 -11.31 -1.80 32.05
C PRO A 545 -12.06 -1.45 30.77
N THR A 546 -13.38 -1.41 30.86
CA THR A 546 -14.23 -0.68 29.94
C THR A 546 -13.81 0.78 30.02
N VAL A 547 -13.21 1.28 28.94
CA VAL A 547 -13.30 2.71 28.61
C VAL A 547 -14.78 2.90 28.29
N LEU A 548 -15.53 3.21 29.34
CA LEU A 548 -16.94 3.54 29.27
C LEU A 548 -17.02 4.94 28.67
N ASP A 549 -17.50 5.02 27.44
CA ASP A 549 -18.33 6.16 27.06
C ASP A 549 -19.45 6.25 28.09
N GLN A 550 -19.40 7.28 28.93
CA GLN A 550 -20.46 7.62 29.86
C GLN A 550 -21.60 8.23 29.04
N ASP A 551 -22.55 7.38 28.64
CA ASP A 551 -23.92 7.81 28.38
C ASP A 551 -24.52 8.24 29.74
N ASP A 552 -24.41 9.54 30.04
CA ASP A 552 -25.10 10.17 31.16
C ASP A 552 -26.51 10.61 30.70
N ASP A 553 -27.46 9.69 30.78
CA ASP A 553 -28.90 9.95 30.67
C ASP A 553 -29.38 10.65 31.96
N SER A 554 -28.87 11.84 32.26
CA SER A 554 -29.37 12.67 33.35
C SER A 554 -29.12 14.18 33.25
N ASP A 555 -29.36 14.84 32.10
CA ASP A 555 -29.95 16.20 32.12
C ASP A 555 -30.35 16.69 30.73
N VAL A 556 -31.59 17.13 30.62
CA VAL A 556 -32.15 17.80 29.45
C VAL A 556 -31.73 19.28 29.51
N SER A 557 -30.44 19.61 29.26
CA SER A 557 -29.96 20.97 28.88
C SER A 557 -28.42 21.13 28.71
N ALA A 558 -27.71 20.30 27.95
CA ALA A 558 -26.25 20.53 27.72
C ALA A 558 -25.71 20.03 26.36
N VAL A 559 -26.48 20.18 25.27
CA VAL A 559 -26.07 19.68 23.94
C VAL A 559 -25.47 20.79 23.04
N GLU A 560 -25.26 22.01 23.55
CA GLU A 560 -24.76 23.14 22.74
C GLU A 560 -23.27 23.48 22.97
N ASP A 561 -22.65 23.07 24.09
CA ASP A 561 -21.26 23.49 24.42
C ASP A 561 -20.14 22.67 23.74
N ASP A 562 -20.43 21.44 23.27
CA ASP A 562 -19.40 20.56 22.69
C ASP A 562 -19.06 20.91 21.23
N ASP A 563 -19.98 21.56 20.50
CA ASP A 563 -19.77 21.97 19.11
C ASP A 563 -19.05 23.31 18.98
N TYR A 564 -19.34 24.27 19.88
CA TYR A 564 -18.67 25.58 19.88
C TYR A 564 -17.19 25.47 20.32
N SER A 565 -16.90 24.64 21.32
CA SER A 565 -15.52 24.41 21.78
C SER A 565 -14.67 23.68 20.74
N LYS A 566 -15.24 22.73 19.98
CA LYS A 566 -14.59 22.10 18.82
C LYS A 566 -14.33 23.11 17.71
N PHE A 567 -15.32 23.93 17.38
CA PHE A 567 -15.17 25.01 16.39
C PHE A 567 -14.05 25.99 16.77
N GLU A 568 -14.01 26.44 18.03
CA GLU A 568 -12.97 27.34 18.53
C GLU A 568 -11.57 26.75 18.38
N LYS A 569 -11.41 25.45 18.66
CA LYS A 569 -10.15 24.74 18.48
C LYS A 569 -9.75 24.61 17.00
N GLU A 570 -10.69 24.32 16.10
CA GLU A 570 -10.41 24.24 14.66
C GLU A 570 -10.04 25.61 14.06
N VAL A 571 -10.67 26.68 14.55
CA VAL A 571 -10.31 28.06 14.19
C VAL A 571 -8.90 28.41 14.70
N GLU A 572 -8.54 27.98 15.91
CA GLU A 572 -7.20 28.17 16.47
C GLU A 572 -6.14 27.45 15.61
N GLU A 573 -6.37 26.18 15.25
CA GLU A 573 -5.47 25.39 14.41
C GLU A 573 -5.32 26.01 13.00
N THR A 574 -6.42 26.50 12.44
CA THR A 574 -6.43 27.21 11.14
C THR A 574 -5.66 28.52 11.22
N PHE A 575 -5.80 29.27 12.32
CA PHE A 575 -5.04 30.50 12.56
C PHE A 575 -3.54 30.22 12.76
N GLN A 576 -3.19 29.13 13.42
CA GLN A 576 -1.79 28.72 13.61
C GLN A 576 -1.13 28.36 12.28
N ARG A 577 -1.82 27.64 11.38
CA ARG A 577 -1.35 27.40 10.00
C ARG A 577 -1.13 28.71 9.23
N ALA A 578 -1.95 29.72 9.48
CA ALA A 578 -1.80 31.02 8.83
C ALA A 578 -0.56 31.80 9.32
N LEU A 579 -0.14 31.61 10.57
CA LEU A 579 1.10 32.19 11.09
C LEU A 579 2.35 31.65 10.38
N ASP A 580 2.30 30.41 9.89
CA ASP A 580 3.41 29.71 9.23
C ASP A 580 3.59 30.07 7.73
N GLY A 581 2.72 30.92 7.16
CA GLY A 581 2.96 31.53 5.83
C GLY A 581 1.77 31.63 4.87
N ILE A 582 0.53 31.49 5.33
CA ILE A 582 -0.66 31.58 4.45
C ILE A 582 -1.13 33.04 4.27
N HIS A 583 -1.59 33.39 3.07
CA HIS A 583 -2.21 34.68 2.78
C HIS A 583 -3.52 34.90 3.58
N GLN A 584 -3.73 36.12 4.08
CA GLN A 584 -4.91 36.51 4.89
C GLN A 584 -6.26 36.24 4.20
N ASP A 585 -6.31 36.27 2.87
CA ASP A 585 -7.55 36.03 2.11
C ASP A 585 -8.02 34.57 2.20
N ASN A 586 -7.11 33.61 2.30
CA ASN A 586 -7.45 32.19 2.44
C ASN A 586 -8.02 31.89 3.83
N LEU A 587 -7.51 32.58 4.87
CA LEU A 587 -8.00 32.46 6.24
C LEU A 587 -9.47 32.88 6.36
N ILE A 588 -9.86 33.93 5.63
CA ILE A 588 -11.26 34.38 5.60
C ILE A 588 -12.16 33.31 4.97
N LEU A 589 -11.72 32.65 3.90
CA LEU A 589 -12.49 31.59 3.24
C LEU A 589 -12.63 30.35 4.12
N GLU A 590 -11.54 29.92 4.75
CA GLU A 590 -11.54 28.73 5.63
C GLU A 590 -12.45 28.94 6.85
N ILE A 591 -12.36 30.10 7.51
CA ILE A 591 -13.23 30.40 8.67
C ILE A 591 -14.69 30.53 8.25
N ASN A 592 -14.98 31.13 7.09
CA ASN A 592 -16.35 31.15 6.59
C ASN A 592 -16.88 29.76 6.21
N ALA A 593 -16.01 28.85 5.75
CA ALA A 593 -16.38 27.45 5.51
C ALA A 593 -16.66 26.72 6.84
N LEU A 594 -15.82 26.92 7.86
CA LEU A 594 -16.02 26.38 9.21
C LEU A 594 -17.32 26.90 9.83
N ARG A 595 -17.61 28.20 9.69
CA ARG A 595 -18.89 28.76 10.13
C ARG A 595 -20.08 28.04 9.50
N LEU A 596 -19.99 27.75 8.20
CA LEU A 596 -21.06 27.06 7.47
C LEU A 596 -21.17 25.58 7.85
N SER A 597 -20.07 24.89 8.20
CA SER A 597 -20.12 23.50 8.65
C SER A 597 -20.75 23.37 10.04
N TYR A 598 -20.42 24.29 10.96
CA TYR A 598 -20.96 24.30 12.33
C TYR A 598 -22.29 25.05 12.46
N SER A 599 -22.80 25.65 11.38
CA SER A 599 -24.04 26.44 11.37
C SER A 599 -24.07 27.60 12.39
N LEU A 600 -22.91 28.21 12.65
CA LEU A 600 -22.74 29.29 13.63
C LEU A 600 -23.06 30.67 13.05
N GLN A 601 -23.31 31.64 13.92
CA GLN A 601 -23.54 33.03 13.52
C GLN A 601 -22.23 33.75 13.16
N HIS A 602 -22.34 34.94 12.59
CA HIS A 602 -21.16 35.73 12.23
C HIS A 602 -20.43 36.25 13.48
N ALA A 603 -21.16 36.56 14.56
CA ALA A 603 -20.62 37.02 15.84
C ALA A 603 -19.70 35.98 16.48
N ASP A 604 -20.13 34.72 16.52
CA ASP A 604 -19.39 33.55 17.02
C ASP A 604 -18.00 33.41 16.39
N CYS A 605 -17.86 33.75 15.10
CA CYS A 605 -16.59 33.73 14.39
C CYS A 605 -15.63 34.83 14.87
N ALA A 606 -16.16 36.01 15.20
CA ALA A 606 -15.37 37.13 15.70
C ALA A 606 -14.79 36.82 17.08
N GLY A 607 -15.58 36.22 17.97
CA GLY A 607 -15.15 35.73 19.27
C GLY A 607 -14.04 34.67 19.18
N ALA A 608 -14.25 33.61 18.39
CA ALA A 608 -13.26 32.53 18.22
C ALA A 608 -11.95 33.00 17.57
N LEU A 609 -12.03 33.92 16.59
CA LEU A 609 -10.85 34.56 15.99
C LEU A 609 -10.07 35.38 16.99
N PHE A 610 -10.78 36.19 17.78
CA PHE A 610 -10.17 37.01 18.82
C PHE A 610 -9.47 36.14 19.87
N HIS A 611 -10.13 35.07 20.32
CA HIS A 611 -9.54 34.09 21.23
C HIS A 611 -8.25 33.48 20.66
N SER A 612 -8.27 33.07 19.39
CA SER A 612 -7.11 32.50 18.70
C SER A 612 -5.92 33.47 18.63
N VAL A 613 -6.18 34.76 18.32
CA VAL A 613 -5.14 35.81 18.30
C VAL A 613 -4.53 36.02 19.69
N MET A 614 -5.38 36.07 20.71
CA MET A 614 -4.97 36.31 22.09
C MET A 614 -4.18 35.14 22.68
N ARG A 615 -4.59 33.91 22.38
CA ARG A 615 -3.90 32.68 22.77
C ARG A 615 -2.56 32.51 22.06
N SER A 616 -2.49 32.83 20.76
CA SER A 616 -1.22 32.88 20.02
C SER A 616 -0.24 33.89 20.64
N ALA A 617 -0.73 35.08 21.03
CA ALA A 617 0.09 36.07 21.72
C ALA A 617 0.59 35.57 23.08
N LEU A 618 -0.21 34.78 23.80
CA LEU A 618 0.21 34.15 25.05
C LEU A 618 1.33 33.13 24.85
N VAL A 619 1.17 32.21 23.90
CA VAL A 619 2.18 31.19 23.56
C VAL A 619 3.49 31.85 23.12
N ALA A 620 3.41 32.91 22.32
CA ALA A 620 4.58 33.68 21.90
C ALA A 620 5.27 34.41 23.07
N ALA A 621 4.51 34.95 24.02
CA ALA A 621 5.03 35.61 25.21
C ALA A 621 5.72 34.64 26.18
N GLN A 622 5.12 33.47 26.41
CA GLN A 622 5.69 32.40 27.23
C GLN A 622 7.00 31.85 26.62
N SER A 623 7.05 31.71 25.29
CA SER A 623 8.24 31.23 24.58
C SER A 623 9.40 32.23 24.60
N THR A 624 9.11 33.53 24.61
CA THR A 624 10.12 34.61 24.52
C THR A 624 10.49 35.20 25.90
N ASN A 625 9.88 34.74 27.01
CA ASN A 625 9.91 35.42 28.32
C ASN A 625 9.63 36.94 28.19
N GLY A 626 8.74 37.30 27.26
CA GLY A 626 8.46 38.67 26.86
C GLY A 626 7.38 39.33 27.72
N ASN A 627 7.27 40.65 27.63
CA ASN A 627 6.14 41.36 28.25
C ASN A 627 4.86 41.07 27.44
N LEU A 628 3.93 40.30 28.03
CA LEU A 628 2.68 39.86 27.41
C LEU A 628 1.91 41.01 26.75
N LEU A 629 1.87 42.19 27.38
CA LEU A 629 1.19 43.37 26.83
C LEU A 629 1.78 43.83 25.49
N LYS A 630 3.10 43.76 25.32
CA LYS A 630 3.77 44.18 24.09
C LYS A 630 3.51 43.18 22.96
N THR A 631 3.60 41.89 23.26
CA THR A 631 3.35 40.81 22.29
C THR A 631 1.89 40.80 21.85
N THR A 632 0.94 41.01 22.77
CA THR A 632 -0.49 41.13 22.45
C THR A 632 -0.78 42.37 21.60
N ALA A 633 -0.17 43.52 21.91
CA ALA A 633 -0.33 44.73 21.09
C ALA A 633 0.23 44.57 19.66
N GLU A 634 1.35 43.85 19.50
CA GLU A 634 1.93 43.53 18.20
C GLU A 634 1.06 42.55 17.40
N ALA A 635 0.50 41.52 18.06
CA ALA A 635 -0.40 40.55 17.43
C ALA A 635 -1.72 41.21 16.97
N LEU A 636 -2.36 41.99 17.85
CA LEU A 636 -3.56 42.76 17.51
C LEU A 636 -3.27 43.79 16.40
N GLY A 637 -2.10 44.42 16.42
CA GLY A 637 -1.67 45.35 15.36
C GLY A 637 -1.49 44.67 14.00
N LYS A 638 -1.00 43.43 13.98
CA LYS A 638 -0.80 42.63 12.75
C LYS A 638 -2.12 42.12 12.17
N TRP A 639 -3.08 41.75 13.04
CA TRP A 639 -4.32 41.08 12.64
C TRP A 639 -5.57 41.97 12.70
N LYS A 640 -5.42 43.28 12.92
CA LYS A 640 -6.55 44.23 12.96
C LYS A 640 -7.41 44.22 11.70
N ASP A 641 -6.81 44.09 10.51
CA ASP A 641 -7.56 44.16 9.24
C ASP A 641 -8.42 42.90 9.05
N LEU A 642 -7.98 41.77 9.61
CA LEU A 642 -8.76 40.53 9.66
C LEU A 642 -9.93 40.68 10.64
N LEU A 643 -9.68 41.13 11.87
CA LEU A 643 -10.71 41.33 12.89
C LEU A 643 -11.78 42.32 12.39
N ARG A 644 -11.36 43.42 11.76
CA ARG A 644 -12.27 44.44 11.18
C ARG A 644 -13.19 43.89 10.09
N ASN A 645 -12.80 42.81 9.40
CA ASN A 645 -13.68 42.18 8.43
C ASN A 645 -14.84 41.42 9.10
N TYR A 646 -14.65 40.97 10.34
CA TYR A 646 -15.63 40.22 11.14
C TYR A 646 -16.36 41.07 12.19
N THR A 647 -15.95 42.32 12.42
CA THR A 647 -16.59 43.29 13.34
C THR A 647 -17.25 44.43 12.55
N LYS A 648 -18.36 44.14 11.88
CA LYS A 648 -19.17 45.11 11.13
C LYS A 648 -20.43 45.52 11.88
N SER A 649 -20.93 44.66 12.77
CA SER A 649 -22.09 44.91 13.64
C SER A 649 -21.66 45.11 15.08
N VAL A 650 -22.44 45.90 15.82
CA VAL A 650 -22.26 46.10 17.27
C VAL A 650 -22.36 44.76 18.03
N ASP A 651 -23.19 43.83 17.55
CA ASP A 651 -23.34 42.50 18.17
C ASP A 651 -22.05 41.65 18.06
N GLU A 652 -21.32 41.77 16.96
CA GLU A 652 -20.03 41.07 16.74
C GLU A 652 -18.92 41.66 17.62
N GLU A 653 -18.94 42.97 17.81
CA GLU A 653 -18.03 43.68 18.70
C GLU A 653 -18.30 43.32 20.18
N MET A 654 -19.58 43.16 20.56
CA MET A 654 -19.96 42.70 21.90
C MET A 654 -19.49 41.27 22.17
N GLU A 655 -19.57 40.37 21.18
CA GLU A 655 -19.09 38.99 21.32
C GLU A 655 -17.59 38.93 21.60
N ILE A 656 -16.78 39.80 20.97
CA ILE A 656 -15.35 39.93 21.27
C ILE A 656 -15.13 40.35 22.74
N LEU A 657 -15.94 41.29 23.26
CA LEU A 657 -15.82 41.76 24.64
C LEU A 657 -16.19 40.66 25.64
N LEU A 658 -17.28 39.92 25.37
CA LEU A 658 -17.71 38.79 26.19
C LEU A 658 -16.65 37.67 26.18
N LYS A 659 -16.09 37.34 25.01
CA LYS A 659 -15.02 36.34 24.90
C LYS A 659 -13.74 36.79 25.60
N PHE A 660 -13.41 38.08 25.53
CA PHE A 660 -12.26 38.63 26.27
C PHE A 660 -12.45 38.54 27.79
N GLU A 661 -13.68 38.75 28.28
CA GLU A 661 -14.05 38.58 29.67
C GLU A 661 -13.88 37.11 30.11
N GLU A 662 -14.41 36.17 29.34
CA GLU A 662 -14.28 34.72 29.57
C GLU A 662 -12.80 34.30 29.68
N MET A 663 -11.96 34.71 28.73
CA MET A 663 -10.51 34.46 28.76
C MET A 663 -9.83 35.02 30.01
N CYS A 664 -10.27 36.18 30.49
CA CYS A 664 -9.74 36.80 31.69
C CYS A 664 -10.18 36.08 32.97
N GLN A 665 -11.35 35.45 32.96
CA GLN A 665 -11.84 34.61 34.04
C GLN A 665 -11.06 33.29 34.11
N GLU A 666 -10.89 32.61 32.97
CA GLU A 666 -10.14 31.35 32.86
C GLU A 666 -8.66 31.50 33.24
N ASN A 667 -8.01 32.56 32.74
CA ASN A 667 -6.58 32.82 32.94
C ASN A 667 -6.34 34.03 33.86
N THR A 668 -6.88 33.94 35.09
CA THR A 668 -6.93 35.04 36.07
C THR A 668 -5.56 35.65 36.43
N LYS A 669 -4.46 34.89 36.28
CA LYS A 669 -3.10 35.36 36.63
C LYS A 669 -2.42 36.18 35.54
N GLU A 670 -2.79 35.99 34.27
CA GLU A 670 -2.06 36.52 33.12
C GLU A 670 -2.84 37.63 32.41
N PHE A 671 -4.15 37.44 32.16
CA PHE A 671 -4.96 38.39 31.39
C PHE A 671 -5.78 39.38 32.23
N SER A 672 -6.18 39.00 33.46
CA SER A 672 -6.97 39.89 34.35
C SER A 672 -6.37 41.30 34.54
N PRO A 673 -5.05 41.49 34.82
CA PRO A 673 -4.48 42.83 34.97
C PRO A 673 -4.24 43.56 33.62
N LEU A 674 -4.41 42.88 32.49
CA LEU A 674 -4.22 43.42 31.15
C LEU A 674 -5.51 43.95 30.53
N PHE A 675 -6.68 43.54 31.04
CA PHE A 675 -7.99 43.95 30.54
C PHE A 675 -8.12 45.48 30.43
N SER A 676 -7.77 46.22 31.50
CA SER A 676 -7.82 47.69 31.55
C SER A 676 -6.86 48.41 30.58
N LYS A 677 -5.88 47.69 30.00
CA LYS A 677 -4.91 48.26 29.04
C LYS A 677 -5.16 47.81 27.61
N ILE A 678 -5.75 46.64 27.42
CA ILE A 678 -6.09 46.10 26.10
C ILE A 678 -7.39 46.69 25.60
N LEU A 679 -8.38 46.94 26.47
CA LEU A 679 -9.66 47.55 26.07
C LEU A 679 -9.48 48.93 25.39
N PRO A 680 -8.70 49.90 25.94
CA PRO A 680 -8.41 51.14 25.22
C PRO A 680 -7.61 50.94 23.92
N TYR A 681 -6.82 49.87 23.82
CA TYR A 681 -6.06 49.55 22.61
C TYR A 681 -6.93 48.97 21.50
N LEU A 682 -7.97 48.20 21.85
CA LEU A 682 -8.98 47.73 20.89
C LEU A 682 -9.82 48.88 20.34
N TYR A 683 -10.14 49.86 21.18
CA TYR A 683 -10.78 51.12 20.77
C TYR A 683 -9.87 51.95 19.84
N ASP A 684 -8.61 52.22 20.22
CA ASP A 684 -7.63 52.96 19.40
C ASP A 684 -7.32 52.29 18.04
N LYS A 685 -7.55 50.98 17.94
CA LYS A 685 -7.33 50.20 16.70
C LYS A 685 -8.60 49.99 15.88
N GLU A 686 -9.71 50.62 16.25
CA GLU A 686 -11.02 50.54 15.57
C GLU A 686 -11.53 49.08 15.44
N VAL A 687 -11.24 48.23 16.43
CA VAL A 687 -11.78 46.86 16.50
C VAL A 687 -13.11 46.82 17.24
N VAL A 688 -13.31 47.70 18.21
CA VAL A 688 -14.54 47.83 19.00
C VAL A 688 -14.94 49.30 19.04
N SER A 689 -16.21 49.58 18.78
CA SER A 689 -16.80 50.93 18.82
C SER A 689 -17.15 51.36 20.24
N GLU A 690 -17.37 52.66 20.40
CA GLU A 690 -17.87 53.25 21.65
C GLU A 690 -19.23 52.67 22.07
N ASP A 691 -20.17 52.59 21.12
CA ASP A 691 -21.51 52.00 21.31
C ASP A 691 -21.46 50.58 21.88
N ALA A 692 -20.54 49.74 21.40
CA ALA A 692 -20.38 48.36 21.87
C ALA A 692 -19.87 48.30 23.33
N ILE A 693 -18.94 49.18 23.70
CA ILE A 693 -18.38 49.25 25.06
C ILE A 693 -19.43 49.76 26.05
N LEU A 694 -20.22 50.77 25.65
CA LEU A 694 -21.29 51.30 26.48
C LEU A 694 -22.42 50.28 26.69
N ARG A 695 -22.84 49.58 25.62
CA ARG A 695 -23.85 48.50 25.74
C ARG A 695 -23.37 47.33 26.59
N TRP A 696 -22.11 46.92 26.45
CA TRP A 696 -21.51 45.90 27.32
C TRP A 696 -21.52 46.34 28.79
N ALA A 697 -21.22 47.62 29.08
CA ALA A 697 -21.25 48.15 30.43
C ALA A 697 -22.69 48.24 31.01
N GLU A 698 -23.69 48.61 30.19
CA GLU A 698 -25.10 48.68 30.58
C GLU A 698 -25.70 47.29 30.86
N GLU A 699 -25.40 46.30 30.02
CA GLU A 699 -25.90 44.93 30.19
C GLU A 699 -25.39 44.30 31.51
N LYS A 700 -24.15 44.64 31.90
CA LYS A 700 -23.51 44.17 33.13
C LYS A 700 -23.93 44.94 34.39
N GLU A 701 -24.68 46.05 34.28
CA GLU A 701 -25.19 46.79 35.45
C GLU A 701 -26.12 45.91 36.30
N ASN A 702 -26.87 45.02 35.64
CA ASN A 702 -27.83 44.09 36.25
C ASN A 702 -27.23 42.71 36.60
N ALA A 703 -25.93 42.46 36.33
CA ALA A 703 -25.27 41.18 36.57
C ALA A 703 -24.70 41.01 38.00
N ASP A 704 -24.26 39.80 38.34
CA ASP A 704 -23.72 39.44 39.65
C ASP A 704 -22.36 40.13 39.94
N GLU A 705 -22.00 40.27 41.22
CA GLU A 705 -20.78 40.98 41.66
C GLU A 705 -19.46 40.34 41.16
N SER A 706 -19.48 39.07 40.74
CA SER A 706 -18.35 38.37 40.09
C SER A 706 -18.04 38.93 38.71
N ASP A 707 -19.07 39.34 37.96
CA ASP A 707 -18.96 39.73 36.55
C ASP A 707 -18.66 41.23 36.42
N LYS A 708 -18.96 42.00 37.49
CA LYS A 708 -18.65 43.43 37.61
C LYS A 708 -17.18 43.74 37.82
N VAL A 709 -16.32 42.74 38.01
CA VAL A 709 -14.89 42.94 38.30
C VAL A 709 -14.19 43.67 37.16
N PHE A 710 -14.47 43.32 35.90
CA PHE A 710 -13.81 43.90 34.73
C PHE A 710 -14.37 45.28 34.34
N VAL A 711 -15.66 45.50 34.58
CA VAL A 711 -16.30 46.83 34.46
C VAL A 711 -15.70 47.80 35.48
N LYS A 712 -15.56 47.39 36.75
CA LYS A 712 -14.92 48.20 37.80
C LYS A 712 -13.44 48.49 37.52
N GLN A 713 -12.72 47.58 36.86
CA GLN A 713 -11.33 47.81 36.44
C GLN A 713 -11.20 48.84 35.30
N SER A 714 -12.26 49.03 34.50
CA SER A 714 -12.28 49.90 33.33
C SER A 714 -13.15 51.16 33.52
N GLU A 715 -13.65 51.39 34.75
CA GLU A 715 -14.57 52.49 35.08
C GLU A 715 -14.02 53.87 34.71
N ALA A 716 -12.72 54.10 34.92
CA ALA A 716 -12.06 55.36 34.55
C ALA A 716 -12.03 55.60 33.02
N PHE A 717 -12.03 54.54 32.20
CA PHE A 717 -12.07 54.64 30.74
C PHE A 717 -13.51 54.76 30.22
N ILE A 718 -14.45 54.02 30.82
CA ILE A 718 -15.88 54.12 30.49
C ILE A 718 -16.41 55.51 30.84
N GLN A 719 -15.99 56.09 31.96
CA GLN A 719 -16.37 57.45 32.34
C GLN A 719 -15.78 58.49 31.38
N TRP A 720 -14.54 58.28 30.90
CA TRP A 720 -13.93 59.15 29.89
C TRP A 720 -14.68 59.11 28.55
N LEU A 721 -15.16 57.93 28.12
CA LEU A 721 -15.99 57.79 26.91
C LEU A 721 -17.31 58.57 27.05
N LYS A 722 -18.03 58.39 28.17
CA LYS A 722 -19.29 59.11 28.44
C LYS A 722 -19.12 60.63 28.50
N GLU A 723 -18.00 61.11 29.07
CA GLU A 723 -17.68 62.54 29.11
C GLU A 723 -17.29 63.09 27.73
N ALA A 724 -16.70 62.27 26.85
CA ALA A 724 -16.38 62.66 25.47
C ALA A 724 -17.64 62.72 24.58
N GLU A 725 -18.58 61.80 24.76
CA GLU A 725 -19.88 61.79 24.07
C GLU A 725 -20.72 63.04 24.40
N GLU A 726 -20.76 63.44 25.68
CA GLU A 726 -21.47 64.65 26.12
C GLU A 726 -20.85 65.95 25.55
N GLU A 727 -19.53 65.98 25.26
CA GLU A 727 -18.87 67.14 24.63
C GLU A 727 -19.15 67.20 23.11
N ASP A 728 -19.20 66.06 22.42
CA ASP A 728 -19.48 66.00 20.98
C ASP A 728 -20.97 66.28 20.65
N GLU A 729 -21.92 65.89 21.51
CA GLU A 729 -23.35 66.26 21.39
C GLU A 729 -23.63 67.75 21.67
N GLU A 730 -22.76 68.45 22.42
CA GLU A 730 -22.87 69.89 22.66
C GLU A 730 -22.27 70.76 21.52
N GLU A 731 -21.45 70.17 20.62
CA GLU A 731 -20.82 70.86 19.48
C GLU A 731 -21.53 70.67 18.11
N GLU A 732 -22.48 69.72 17.96
CA GLU A 732 -23.41 69.62 16.80
C GLU A 732 -24.66 70.50 16.93
#